data_AF-A0A8J6ZP41-F1
#
_entry.id   AF-A0A8J6ZP41-F1
#
_cell.length_a   1.000
_cell.length_b   1.000
_cell.length_c   1.000
_cell.angle_alpha   90.00
_cell.angle_beta   90.00
_cell.angle_gamma   90.00
#
_symmetry.space_group_name_H-M   'P 1'
#
loop_
_entity.id
_entity.type
_entity.pdbx_description
1 polymer ?
#
loop_
_entity_poly.entity_id
_entity_poly.type
_entity_poly.pdbx_seq_one_letter_code
_entity_poly.pdbx_strand_id
1 'polypeptide(L)'
;MKNFYDVSQRKLIYVFKIDDAAHKGLLKIGDTTFTGDLESDARARIDSYTRTAGIRYDLLLTVPAVTDSGDAFRDYDVHRVLKRFKAKLKGTKAREWFRVDLDTVKRAIHAVKQGKKFFRADKTREEIIFRDEQLDAISRTVEFFKRKGNDKFLWNAKMRFGKTLCALEVVRRMNFGKTIIVTHRPVVDSGWYDDFNKIFRGGTFTYGGKDSDFNALAAGTKNFIYFASIQDLRGSEIVGGKFDKREEIFATPWDCVIVDEAHEGTKTALGDAVISALVKPSTKFLALSGTPFNIIDDFDDDSVFTWDYVDEQRAKAAWEAQHPDESNPYADLPQMNILTYDLGKLLNNPEFIDTQGKTFSFGEFFRTDDADNFAHAADVKKFLDLLVKRDDNNYPFARQEWRDMFRHTLWIVPGVKAGRALSSMLKAHKIFGAFKIVNVAGYGDVDDEPADALDKVRDAIDTHDYTITLSCGKLTAGVTVPEWTAVFMLAGSYSTSAMNYLQTIFRVQTPCKKRGVVKTNCYVFDFAPDRTLKIVAESVAANARAGQTRQSDRDALNEFMKFCPVIAMSGSRMKTFDADKLLGQLKRAYAERAARNGFDDRALYNDELLRLNDLDIDKFKNLGKIIGSSKSQAKRDITINDQGLTDAERKKLRDTLKREPSPEEIEARRRRNQKSNAIKILRGVSIRMPLLIYGADVPLDEDITIERFADLIDDDSWAEFMPAGVTKEIFADFIRFYDRDVFVEAGHRIRQRAKDADELPPAERADKIAALFATFKNPDKETVLTPWRVVDLHLNSLPADIFAPDKKILDINSKTGLYGLWTALKIFSKRIGDFSESDFTPDALRRTWDAVVIDNVYVLCKTPMAVKITRRTLTGYRGGTVNAEFFADLIATLKHTPSTFIERVTKNSFWHKGAGTMFFDAVVGNPPYQTTTSTGNFSPPTYHLFIETAFKLANRVSLIHPARCLFNAGATPKDFNQRLLADPHVKVIRYEQVSSEFFPNTDIKGGVAITYRDANENFGAIDTFTAFDELNTILHKVVVTNPNFQPFSEIVYSKTIYRLTPKFHADNPNAINIISDGHANDFATSLIETFTDLFFDDKPDDGHEYIQVYGRLNGERVCKYFRRDWVNNPPPLTKFKVIVPESNGSGALGEVVSTPLVGSTETFISVGAFDTLAEAQACMLYIKSKFARALLGVLKVTQHNPPATWSKVPLQDFTSASDINWSAGIAAVDAQLYAKYGLTAAEIDFIESNVRAMD
;
A
#
# COMPACT_ATOMS: atom_id res chain seq x y z
N MET A 1 -31.17 35.89 -11.45
CA MET A 1 -29.90 35.82 -12.21
C MET A 1 -29.86 34.48 -12.93
N LYS A 2 -29.34 34.42 -14.18
CA LYS A 2 -29.50 33.28 -15.11
C LYS A 2 -28.88 31.99 -14.54
N ASN A 3 -29.67 30.91 -14.46
CA ASN A 3 -29.34 29.72 -13.66
C ASN A 3 -28.60 28.58 -14.40
N PHE A 4 -28.39 28.67 -15.71
CA PHE A 4 -27.39 27.87 -16.43
C PHE A 4 -26.88 28.70 -17.63
N TYR A 5 -25.65 28.47 -18.06
CA TYR A 5 -25.11 29.02 -19.31
C TYR A 5 -25.56 28.13 -20.47
N ASP A 6 -25.88 28.73 -21.62
CA ASP A 6 -26.33 27.98 -22.79
C ASP A 6 -25.26 26.96 -23.24
N VAL A 7 -25.67 25.72 -23.46
CA VAL A 7 -24.79 24.61 -23.85
C VAL A 7 -24.32 24.78 -25.30
N SER A 8 -25.12 25.41 -26.15
CA SER A 8 -24.82 25.51 -27.58
C SER A 8 -25.25 26.85 -28.18
N GLN A 9 -24.54 27.33 -29.20
CA GLN A 9 -24.85 28.60 -29.85
C GLN A 9 -24.97 28.42 -31.36
N ARG A 10 -26.02 29.01 -31.97
CA ARG A 10 -26.11 29.19 -33.42
C ARG A 10 -25.23 30.36 -33.84
N LYS A 11 -24.61 30.25 -35.02
CA LYS A 11 -23.71 31.28 -35.55
C LYS A 11 -24.20 31.80 -36.90
N LEU A 12 -23.87 33.04 -37.20
CA LEU A 12 -24.03 33.66 -38.51
C LEU A 12 -22.71 34.27 -38.96
N ILE A 13 -22.48 34.31 -40.27
CA ILE A 13 -21.38 35.03 -40.89
C ILE A 13 -21.89 36.38 -41.39
N TYR A 14 -21.15 37.44 -41.14
CA TYR A 14 -21.43 38.77 -41.68
C TYR A 14 -20.23 39.31 -42.46
N VAL A 15 -20.52 40.10 -43.49
CA VAL A 15 -19.53 40.77 -44.34
C VAL A 15 -19.86 42.25 -44.43
N PHE A 16 -18.90 43.11 -44.16
CA PHE A 16 -19.10 44.56 -44.26
C PHE A 16 -17.87 45.28 -44.82
N LYS A 17 -18.05 46.51 -45.31
CA LYS A 17 -16.98 47.41 -45.74
C LYS A 17 -17.00 48.71 -44.94
N ILE A 18 -15.85 49.38 -44.88
CA ILE A 18 -15.73 50.75 -44.36
C ILE A 18 -15.28 51.62 -45.54
N ASP A 19 -16.02 52.69 -45.80
CA ASP A 19 -15.71 53.66 -46.86
C ASP A 19 -14.73 54.73 -46.34
N ASP A 20 -13.52 54.31 -45.97
CA ASP A 20 -12.39 55.20 -45.68
C ASP A 20 -11.20 54.90 -46.61
N ALA A 21 -10.18 55.77 -46.57
CA ALA A 21 -9.00 55.60 -47.41
C ALA A 21 -8.17 54.35 -47.06
N ALA A 22 -8.21 53.89 -45.81
CA ALA A 22 -7.40 52.76 -45.32
C ALA A 22 -8.01 51.39 -45.68
N HIS A 23 -9.34 51.32 -45.82
CA HIS A 23 -10.10 50.09 -46.06
C HIS A 23 -10.67 50.00 -47.48
N LYS A 24 -10.33 50.96 -48.35
CA LYS A 24 -10.78 50.98 -49.74
C LYS A 24 -10.43 49.67 -50.48
N GLY A 25 -11.47 48.97 -50.96
CA GLY A 25 -11.33 47.68 -51.66
C GLY A 25 -11.10 46.47 -50.74
N LEU A 26 -11.36 46.59 -49.44
CA LEU A 26 -11.28 45.52 -48.46
C LEU A 26 -12.65 45.19 -47.89
N LEU A 27 -12.92 43.90 -47.69
CA LEU A 27 -14.12 43.40 -47.03
C LEU A 27 -13.73 42.73 -45.71
N LYS A 28 -14.44 43.08 -44.63
CA LYS A 28 -14.31 42.40 -43.34
C LYS A 28 -15.34 41.27 -43.23
N ILE A 29 -14.87 40.08 -42.89
CA ILE A 29 -15.68 38.86 -42.77
C ILE A 29 -15.55 38.34 -41.33
N GLY A 30 -16.63 38.38 -40.57
CA GLY A 30 -16.65 37.92 -39.18
C GLY A 30 -17.86 37.05 -38.88
N ASP A 31 -17.93 36.51 -37.66
CA ASP A 31 -19.08 35.76 -37.18
C ASP A 31 -19.64 36.29 -35.85
N THR A 32 -20.91 36.00 -35.59
CA THR A 32 -21.55 36.30 -34.30
C THR A 32 -22.61 35.26 -33.96
N THR A 33 -23.13 35.32 -32.73
CA THR A 33 -24.24 34.47 -32.29
C THR A 33 -25.53 34.91 -32.96
N PHE A 34 -26.28 33.95 -33.49
CA PHE A 34 -27.58 34.16 -34.14
C PHE A 34 -28.71 33.92 -33.13
N THR A 35 -29.51 34.94 -32.87
CA THR A 35 -30.63 34.95 -31.92
C THR A 35 -32.01 34.98 -32.59
N GLY A 36 -32.07 35.27 -33.90
CA GLY A 36 -33.30 35.17 -34.70
C GLY A 36 -33.36 36.13 -35.89
N ASP A 37 -32.61 37.24 -35.86
CA ASP A 37 -32.53 38.24 -36.93
C ASP A 37 -31.07 38.44 -37.37
N LEU A 38 -30.77 38.03 -38.61
CA LEU A 38 -29.41 38.01 -39.14
C LEU A 38 -28.79 39.41 -39.23
N GLU A 39 -29.56 40.43 -39.62
CA GLU A 39 -29.02 41.78 -39.80
C GLU A 39 -28.86 42.49 -38.45
N SER A 40 -29.85 42.37 -37.57
CA SER A 40 -29.80 42.99 -36.24
C SER A 40 -28.63 42.45 -35.40
N ASP A 41 -28.46 41.12 -35.37
CA ASP A 41 -27.36 40.47 -34.63
C ASP A 41 -25.98 40.86 -35.20
N ALA A 42 -25.84 40.92 -36.52
CA ALA A 42 -24.62 41.36 -37.18
C ALA A 42 -24.29 42.82 -36.85
N ARG A 43 -25.28 43.73 -36.94
CA ARG A 43 -25.10 45.15 -36.61
C ARG A 43 -24.74 45.35 -35.15
N ALA A 44 -25.40 44.64 -34.23
CA ALA A 44 -25.06 44.70 -32.80
C ALA A 44 -23.62 44.26 -32.52
N ARG A 45 -23.15 43.21 -33.20
CA ARG A 45 -21.74 42.79 -33.12
C ARG A 45 -20.80 43.84 -33.68
N ILE A 46 -21.08 44.39 -34.87
CA ILE A 46 -20.22 45.40 -35.50
C ILE A 46 -20.15 46.66 -34.62
N ASP A 47 -21.30 47.14 -34.16
CA ASP A 47 -21.43 48.31 -33.29
C ASP A 47 -20.62 48.17 -31.99
N SER A 48 -20.49 46.95 -31.44
CA SER A 48 -19.72 46.71 -30.20
C SER A 48 -18.25 47.15 -30.27
N TYR A 49 -17.69 47.26 -31.49
CA TYR A 49 -16.32 47.71 -31.70
C TYR A 49 -16.17 48.89 -32.67
N THR A 50 -17.21 49.30 -33.42
CA THR A 50 -17.16 50.49 -34.29
C THR A 50 -17.83 51.73 -33.69
N ARG A 51 -18.81 51.57 -32.80
CA ARG A 51 -19.66 52.68 -32.31
C ARG A 51 -18.85 53.71 -31.52
N THR A 52 -18.01 53.25 -30.58
CA THR A 52 -17.15 54.13 -29.77
C THR A 52 -16.11 54.88 -30.60
N ALA A 53 -15.70 54.30 -31.73
CA ALA A 53 -14.72 54.89 -32.65
C ALA A 53 -15.36 55.79 -33.74
N GLY A 54 -16.69 55.92 -33.78
CA GLY A 54 -17.41 56.77 -34.76
C GLY A 54 -17.30 56.29 -36.22
N ILE A 55 -16.92 55.03 -36.44
CA ILE A 55 -16.66 54.48 -37.77
C ILE A 55 -17.98 54.10 -38.46
N ARG A 56 -18.27 54.70 -39.63
CA ARG A 56 -19.40 54.31 -40.48
C ARG A 56 -19.05 53.07 -41.31
N TYR A 57 -19.97 52.13 -41.42
CA TYR A 57 -19.80 50.89 -42.16
C TYR A 57 -21.04 50.54 -42.98
N ASP A 58 -20.82 49.82 -44.08
CA ASP A 58 -21.89 49.25 -44.91
C ASP A 58 -21.89 47.72 -44.73
N LEU A 59 -22.96 47.18 -44.15
CA LEU A 59 -23.21 45.74 -44.07
C LEU A 59 -23.63 45.22 -45.46
N LEU A 60 -22.88 44.24 -46.01
CA LEU A 60 -23.05 43.77 -47.38
C LEU A 60 -23.70 42.39 -47.49
N LEU A 61 -23.49 41.51 -46.49
CA LEU A 61 -24.02 40.15 -46.48
C LEU A 61 -24.13 39.63 -45.06
N THR A 62 -25.22 38.93 -44.77
CA THR A 62 -25.38 38.09 -43.58
C THR A 62 -25.89 36.72 -44.01
N VAL A 63 -25.35 35.64 -43.44
CA VAL A 63 -25.78 34.28 -43.73
C VAL A 63 -25.77 33.42 -42.47
N PRO A 64 -26.73 32.50 -42.29
CA PRO A 64 -26.63 31.46 -41.27
C PRO A 64 -25.39 30.60 -41.51
N ALA A 65 -24.62 30.34 -40.46
CA ALA A 65 -23.38 29.58 -40.55
C ALA A 65 -23.65 28.06 -40.43
N VAL A 66 -24.49 27.56 -41.34
CA VAL A 66 -24.90 26.15 -41.42
C VAL A 66 -24.59 25.60 -42.82
N THR A 67 -23.96 24.42 -42.88
CA THR A 67 -23.65 23.70 -44.12
C THR A 67 -24.89 23.00 -44.69
N ASP A 68 -24.80 22.53 -45.93
CA ASP A 68 -25.86 21.76 -46.58
C ASP A 68 -26.07 20.40 -45.89
N SER A 69 -25.05 19.88 -45.19
CA SER A 69 -25.13 18.71 -44.30
C SER A 69 -25.79 19.00 -42.95
N GLY A 70 -26.09 20.27 -42.65
CA GLY A 70 -26.67 20.69 -41.38
C GLY A 70 -25.66 20.94 -40.25
N ASP A 71 -24.36 20.98 -40.52
CA ASP A 71 -23.31 21.25 -39.54
C ASP A 71 -23.06 22.76 -39.39
N ALA A 72 -22.62 23.19 -38.20
CA ALA A 72 -22.21 24.57 -37.98
C ALA A 72 -20.80 24.83 -38.53
N PHE A 73 -20.60 25.97 -39.16
CA PHE A 73 -19.28 26.49 -39.54
C PHE A 73 -19.05 27.89 -38.96
N ARG A 74 -17.83 28.40 -39.07
CA ARG A 74 -17.45 29.73 -38.54
C ARG A 74 -16.74 30.56 -39.60
N ASP A 75 -16.50 31.84 -39.30
CA ASP A 75 -15.78 32.76 -40.19
C ASP A 75 -14.40 32.24 -40.58
N TYR A 76 -13.69 31.58 -39.65
CA TYR A 76 -12.39 30.97 -39.91
C TYR A 76 -12.42 29.92 -41.02
N ASP A 77 -13.55 29.23 -41.22
CA ASP A 77 -13.70 28.27 -42.32
C ASP A 77 -13.75 28.99 -43.67
N VAL A 78 -14.47 30.12 -43.71
CA VAL A 78 -14.52 31.00 -44.88
C VAL A 78 -13.15 31.63 -45.14
N HIS A 79 -12.46 32.10 -44.09
CA HIS A 79 -11.11 32.65 -44.18
C HIS A 79 -10.12 31.62 -44.72
N ARG A 80 -10.25 30.34 -44.35
CA ARG A 80 -9.38 29.25 -44.82
C ARG A 80 -9.49 29.07 -46.33
N VAL A 81 -10.72 29.10 -46.86
CA VAL A 81 -10.99 29.03 -48.31
C VAL A 81 -10.40 30.26 -49.02
N LEU A 82 -10.55 31.46 -48.45
CA LEU A 82 -10.05 32.70 -49.03
C LEU A 82 -8.52 32.84 -48.98
N LYS A 83 -7.86 32.41 -47.88
CA LYS A 83 -6.39 32.44 -47.74
C LYS A 83 -5.70 31.64 -48.84
N ARG A 84 -6.30 30.51 -49.25
CA ARG A 84 -5.80 29.67 -50.35
C ARG A 84 -5.85 30.36 -51.73
N PHE A 85 -6.63 31.44 -51.87
CA PHE A 85 -6.69 32.30 -53.05
C PHE A 85 -5.66 33.46 -53.01
N LYS A 86 -4.76 33.50 -52.02
CA LYS A 86 -3.82 34.63 -51.77
C LYS A 86 -4.54 35.99 -51.61
N ALA A 87 -5.79 35.96 -51.16
CA ALA A 87 -6.65 37.13 -50.96
C ALA A 87 -6.33 38.01 -49.72
N LYS A 88 -5.41 37.55 -48.85
CA LYS A 88 -5.06 38.27 -47.61
C LYS A 88 -4.08 39.41 -47.93
N LEU A 89 -4.25 40.54 -47.24
CA LEU A 89 -3.24 41.59 -47.21
C LEU A 89 -1.93 41.04 -46.63
N LYS A 90 -0.83 41.16 -47.38
CA LYS A 90 0.50 40.83 -46.86
C LYS A 90 0.97 41.95 -45.94
N GLY A 91 1.43 41.60 -44.73
CA GLY A 91 2.07 42.53 -43.80
C GLY A 91 1.14 43.41 -42.95
N THR A 92 -0.14 43.06 -42.76
CA THR A 92 -1.10 43.86 -41.96
C THR A 92 -1.65 43.08 -40.75
N LYS A 93 -1.98 43.81 -39.66
CA LYS A 93 -2.61 43.30 -38.42
C LYS A 93 -4.13 43.06 -38.52
N ALA A 94 -4.65 42.91 -39.75
CA ALA A 94 -6.08 43.00 -40.05
C ALA A 94 -6.64 41.62 -40.43
N ARG A 95 -6.94 40.78 -39.41
CA ARG A 95 -7.33 39.36 -39.54
C ARG A 95 -8.45 39.03 -40.50
N GLU A 96 -9.54 39.78 -40.35
CA GLU A 96 -10.83 39.50 -40.98
C GLU A 96 -10.99 40.28 -42.29
N TRP A 97 -9.98 41.07 -42.68
CA TRP A 97 -10.00 41.94 -43.85
C TRP A 97 -9.33 41.27 -45.05
N PHE A 98 -10.10 41.12 -46.14
CA PHE A 98 -9.66 40.48 -47.36
C PHE A 98 -9.78 41.44 -48.54
N ARG A 99 -8.75 41.48 -49.41
CA ARG A 99 -8.80 42.25 -50.66
C ARG A 99 -9.46 41.39 -51.74
N VAL A 100 -10.80 41.32 -51.68
CA VAL A 100 -11.65 40.53 -52.57
C VAL A 100 -12.96 41.25 -52.82
N ASP A 101 -13.60 40.94 -53.95
CA ASP A 101 -14.98 41.34 -54.21
C ASP A 101 -15.98 40.47 -53.45
N LEU A 102 -17.22 40.98 -53.31
CA LEU A 102 -18.29 40.30 -52.58
C LEU A 102 -18.69 38.95 -53.21
N ASP A 103 -18.59 38.82 -54.52
CA ASP A 103 -18.95 37.60 -55.26
C ASP A 103 -17.97 36.46 -54.98
N THR A 104 -16.68 36.77 -54.85
CA THR A 104 -15.65 35.84 -54.37
C THR A 104 -15.90 35.38 -52.93
N VAL A 105 -16.35 36.28 -52.04
CA VAL A 105 -16.74 35.90 -50.67
C VAL A 105 -17.97 34.99 -50.67
N LYS A 106 -18.99 35.30 -51.49
CA LYS A 106 -20.18 34.44 -51.65
C LYS A 106 -19.81 33.04 -52.15
N ARG A 107 -18.90 32.93 -53.13
CA ARG A 107 -18.37 31.63 -53.58
C ARG A 107 -17.62 30.87 -52.48
N ALA A 108 -16.83 31.56 -51.67
CA ALA A 108 -16.12 30.93 -50.55
C ALA A 108 -17.09 30.40 -49.49
N ILE A 109 -18.11 31.18 -49.11
CA ILE A 109 -19.18 30.76 -48.20
C ILE A 109 -19.93 29.56 -48.79
N HIS A 110 -20.27 29.59 -50.08
CA HIS A 110 -20.96 28.50 -50.76
C HIS A 110 -20.13 27.22 -50.79
N ALA A 111 -18.81 27.33 -51.02
CA ALA A 111 -17.90 26.20 -50.93
C ALA A 111 -17.91 25.58 -49.53
N VAL A 112 -17.80 26.39 -48.48
CA VAL A 112 -17.89 25.92 -47.08
C VAL A 112 -19.24 25.24 -46.82
N LYS A 113 -20.34 25.79 -47.32
CA LYS A 113 -21.68 25.18 -47.19
C LYS A 113 -21.78 23.80 -47.83
N GLN A 114 -21.13 23.60 -48.99
CA GLN A 114 -21.06 22.30 -49.66
C GLN A 114 -20.02 21.34 -49.05
N GLY A 115 -19.40 21.70 -47.91
CA GLY A 115 -18.27 20.96 -47.34
C GLY A 115 -17.00 21.00 -48.20
N LYS A 116 -16.97 21.84 -49.24
CA LYS A 116 -15.85 22.00 -50.16
C LYS A 116 -14.85 22.99 -49.58
N LYS A 117 -13.59 22.58 -49.57
CA LYS A 117 -12.48 23.40 -49.06
C LYS A 117 -11.88 24.35 -50.11
N PHE A 118 -12.43 24.34 -51.34
CA PHE A 118 -12.00 25.09 -52.51
C PHE A 118 -13.17 25.28 -53.50
N PHE A 119 -13.14 26.35 -54.30
CA PHE A 119 -14.07 26.56 -55.43
C PHE A 119 -13.39 26.42 -56.82
N ARG A 120 -12.09 26.07 -56.87
CA ARG A 120 -11.38 25.59 -58.06
C ARG A 120 -10.71 24.24 -57.76
N ALA A 121 -10.64 23.36 -58.75
CA ALA A 121 -10.06 22.03 -58.67
C ALA A 121 -8.52 22.09 -58.59
N ASP A 122 -7.99 22.52 -57.45
CA ASP A 122 -6.56 22.37 -57.15
C ASP A 122 -6.44 21.68 -55.79
N LYS A 123 -6.07 20.39 -55.82
CA LYS A 123 -5.90 19.53 -54.65
C LYS A 123 -4.56 19.84 -53.96
N THR A 124 -4.39 21.07 -53.46
CA THR A 124 -3.27 21.37 -52.55
C THR A 124 -3.62 20.91 -51.13
N ARG A 125 -2.80 19.97 -50.66
CA ARG A 125 -3.01 19.09 -49.48
C ARG A 125 -2.89 19.88 -48.17
N GLU A 126 -3.65 19.48 -47.13
CA GLU A 126 -3.71 20.18 -45.83
C GLU A 126 -2.47 19.94 -44.96
N GLU A 127 -1.83 20.99 -44.46
CA GLU A 127 -0.77 20.90 -43.44
C GLU A 127 -1.39 20.93 -42.04
N ILE A 128 -0.94 20.06 -41.13
CA ILE A 128 -1.40 20.03 -39.73
C ILE A 128 -0.67 21.14 -38.98
N ILE A 129 -1.44 22.06 -38.39
CA ILE A 129 -0.91 23.14 -37.57
C ILE A 129 -1.04 22.70 -36.10
N PHE A 130 0.10 22.45 -35.46
CA PHE A 130 0.17 22.17 -34.02
C PHE A 130 0.06 23.48 -33.24
N ARG A 131 -0.59 23.43 -32.08
CA ARG A 131 -0.67 24.54 -31.12
C ARG A 131 0.66 24.73 -30.38
N ASP A 132 0.86 25.88 -29.75
CA ASP A 132 2.14 26.24 -29.11
C ASP A 132 2.59 25.22 -28.05
N GLU A 133 1.68 24.77 -27.19
CA GLU A 133 1.92 23.77 -26.16
C GLU A 133 2.21 22.38 -26.75
N GLN A 134 1.61 22.07 -27.90
CA GLN A 134 1.87 20.82 -28.62
C GLN A 134 3.26 20.86 -29.25
N LEU A 135 3.62 21.98 -29.86
CA LEU A 135 4.97 22.21 -30.39
C LEU A 135 6.02 22.19 -29.27
N ASP A 136 5.71 22.75 -28.11
CA ASP A 136 6.58 22.70 -26.93
C ASP A 136 6.78 21.26 -26.46
N ALA A 137 5.69 20.49 -26.27
CA ALA A 137 5.77 19.08 -25.90
C ALA A 137 6.61 18.25 -26.90
N ILE A 138 6.36 18.43 -28.20
CA ILE A 138 7.11 17.75 -29.27
C ILE A 138 8.58 18.15 -29.22
N SER A 139 8.88 19.46 -29.16
CA SER A 139 10.25 19.97 -29.22
C SER A 139 11.06 19.56 -28.01
N ARG A 140 10.50 19.69 -26.80
CA ARG A 140 11.15 19.21 -25.57
C ARG A 140 11.43 17.71 -25.62
N THR A 141 10.48 16.91 -26.08
CA THR A 141 10.67 15.45 -26.19
C THR A 141 11.77 15.10 -27.19
N VAL A 142 11.78 15.75 -28.36
CA VAL A 142 12.81 15.56 -29.40
C VAL A 142 14.19 16.00 -28.92
N GLU A 143 14.29 17.17 -28.30
CA GLU A 143 15.53 17.67 -27.73
C GLU A 143 16.04 16.77 -26.61
N PHE A 144 15.14 16.29 -25.75
CA PHE A 144 15.45 15.38 -24.68
C PHE A 144 16.00 14.05 -25.23
N PHE A 145 15.31 13.40 -26.18
CA PHE A 145 15.78 12.13 -26.75
C PHE A 145 17.06 12.25 -27.59
N LYS A 146 17.39 13.44 -28.12
CA LYS A 146 18.67 13.69 -28.80
C LYS A 146 19.85 13.78 -27.84
N ARG A 147 19.63 14.09 -26.56
CA ARG A 147 20.70 14.10 -25.55
C ARG A 147 21.09 12.67 -25.21
N LYS A 148 22.40 12.40 -25.14
CA LYS A 148 22.93 11.06 -24.87
C LYS A 148 22.49 10.61 -23.46
N GLY A 149 21.91 9.42 -23.35
CA GLY A 149 21.44 8.78 -22.11
C GLY A 149 20.08 9.26 -21.57
N ASN A 150 19.34 10.03 -22.37
CA ASN A 150 17.98 10.46 -22.07
C ASN A 150 17.01 9.62 -22.91
N ASP A 151 16.40 8.63 -22.26
CA ASP A 151 15.66 7.56 -22.96
C ASP A 151 14.20 7.42 -22.51
N LYS A 152 13.74 8.16 -21.49
CA LYS A 152 12.37 8.11 -20.99
C LYS A 152 11.75 9.50 -20.86
N PHE A 153 10.54 9.69 -21.38
CA PHE A 153 9.83 10.97 -21.29
C PHE A 153 8.35 10.73 -20.99
N LEU A 154 7.74 11.55 -20.14
CA LEU A 154 6.34 11.48 -19.75
C LEU A 154 5.59 12.74 -20.19
N TRP A 155 4.45 12.55 -20.84
CA TRP A 155 3.47 13.60 -21.02
C TRP A 155 2.36 13.45 -19.98
N ASN A 156 2.35 14.34 -19.00
CA ASN A 156 1.22 14.64 -18.12
C ASN A 156 0.31 15.67 -18.81
N ALA A 157 -0.34 15.27 -19.89
CA ALA A 157 -1.15 16.18 -20.69
C ALA A 157 -2.61 15.75 -20.63
N LYS A 158 -3.51 16.70 -20.34
CA LYS A 158 -4.93 16.41 -20.17
C LYS A 158 -5.55 15.70 -21.37
N MET A 159 -6.73 15.15 -21.15
CA MET A 159 -7.52 14.54 -22.21
C MET A 159 -7.87 15.60 -23.27
N ARG A 160 -7.80 15.23 -24.55
CA ARG A 160 -7.97 16.12 -25.73
C ARG A 160 -6.81 17.09 -25.99
N PHE A 161 -5.65 16.90 -25.35
CA PHE A 161 -4.41 17.57 -25.76
C PHE A 161 -3.99 17.25 -27.20
N GLY A 162 -4.39 16.10 -27.76
CA GLY A 162 -3.91 15.63 -29.07
C GLY A 162 -2.61 14.82 -28.95
N LYS A 163 -2.48 14.04 -27.87
CA LYS A 163 -1.28 13.24 -27.55
C LYS A 163 -0.87 12.29 -28.68
N THR A 164 -1.83 11.62 -29.31
CA THR A 164 -1.64 10.67 -30.41
C THR A 164 -0.92 11.33 -31.60
N LEU A 165 -1.49 12.42 -32.13
CA LEU A 165 -0.90 13.22 -33.22
C LEU A 165 0.49 13.74 -32.88
N CYS A 166 0.68 14.27 -31.67
CA CYS A 166 1.95 14.83 -31.26
C CYS A 166 3.03 13.75 -31.09
N ALA A 167 2.67 12.58 -30.54
CA ALA A 167 3.60 11.46 -30.37
C ALA A 167 4.05 10.90 -31.72
N LEU A 168 3.15 10.78 -32.69
CA LEU A 168 3.47 10.40 -34.07
C LEU A 168 4.38 11.43 -34.76
N GLU A 169 4.20 12.72 -34.47
CA GLU A 169 5.11 13.77 -34.95
C GLU A 169 6.51 13.68 -34.32
N VAL A 170 6.62 13.27 -33.04
CA VAL A 170 7.93 12.94 -32.43
C VAL A 170 8.60 11.79 -33.17
N VAL A 171 7.86 10.71 -33.46
CA VAL A 171 8.36 9.57 -34.25
C VAL A 171 8.87 10.01 -35.62
N ARG A 172 8.11 10.89 -36.30
CA ARG A 172 8.49 11.44 -37.62
C ARG A 172 9.74 12.31 -37.54
N ARG A 173 9.86 13.21 -36.55
CA ARG A 173 11.02 14.12 -36.39
C ARG A 173 12.28 13.40 -35.95
N MET A 174 12.15 12.31 -35.20
CA MET A 174 13.27 11.46 -34.80
C MET A 174 13.63 10.40 -35.86
N ASN A 175 12.75 10.19 -36.85
CA ASN A 175 12.88 9.18 -37.89
C ASN A 175 13.12 7.77 -37.31
N PHE A 176 12.37 7.39 -36.27
CA PHE A 176 12.45 6.06 -35.70
C PHE A 176 11.95 5.02 -36.71
N GLY A 177 12.77 4.02 -37.02
CA GLY A 177 12.46 3.01 -38.03
C GLY A 177 11.40 2.02 -37.57
N LYS A 178 11.48 1.59 -36.30
CA LYS A 178 10.54 0.64 -35.68
C LYS A 178 9.96 1.23 -34.41
N THR A 179 8.65 1.50 -34.41
CA THR A 179 7.94 2.00 -33.22
C THR A 179 6.81 1.07 -32.82
N ILE A 180 6.68 0.76 -31.53
CA ILE A 180 5.53 0.04 -30.98
C ILE A 180 4.69 0.97 -30.11
N ILE A 181 3.37 0.95 -30.31
CA ILE A 181 2.38 1.60 -29.47
C ILE A 181 1.70 0.53 -28.63
N VAL A 182 1.81 0.66 -27.31
CA VAL A 182 1.26 -0.28 -26.34
C VAL A 182 0.12 0.40 -25.59
N THR A 183 -1.03 -0.26 -25.51
CA THR A 183 -2.18 0.26 -24.74
C THR A 183 -2.95 -0.84 -24.02
N HIS A 184 -3.58 -0.47 -22.91
CA HIS A 184 -4.56 -1.30 -22.21
C HIS A 184 -5.92 -1.38 -22.92
N ARG A 185 -6.15 -0.55 -23.94
CA ARG A 185 -7.48 -0.35 -24.53
C ARG A 185 -7.44 -0.63 -26.04
N PRO A 186 -7.64 -1.89 -26.49
CA PRO A 186 -7.57 -2.24 -27.91
C PRO A 186 -8.45 -1.38 -28.82
N VAL A 187 -9.58 -0.90 -28.29
CA VAL A 187 -10.57 -0.07 -29.01
C VAL A 187 -10.04 1.27 -29.53
N VAL A 188 -8.85 1.73 -29.10
CA VAL A 188 -8.28 3.01 -29.57
C VAL A 188 -7.46 2.89 -30.86
N ASP A 189 -7.27 1.68 -31.39
CA ASP A 189 -6.49 1.39 -32.60
C ASP A 189 -6.92 2.25 -33.80
N SER A 190 -8.23 2.28 -34.08
CA SER A 190 -8.79 3.07 -35.20
C SER A 190 -8.45 4.56 -35.11
N GLY A 191 -8.44 5.12 -33.90
CA GLY A 191 -8.04 6.52 -33.68
C GLY A 191 -6.56 6.76 -33.95
N TRP A 192 -5.68 5.83 -33.54
CA TRP A 192 -4.25 5.90 -33.84
C TRP A 192 -3.98 5.74 -35.34
N TYR A 193 -4.70 4.86 -36.03
CA TYR A 193 -4.61 4.68 -37.48
C TYR A 193 -5.02 5.95 -38.25
N ASP A 194 -6.11 6.60 -37.86
CA ASP A 194 -6.55 7.86 -38.45
C ASP A 194 -5.51 8.97 -38.26
N ASP A 195 -4.89 9.06 -37.08
CA ASP A 195 -3.85 10.04 -36.79
C ASP A 195 -2.52 9.72 -37.51
N PHE A 196 -2.20 8.44 -37.68
CA PHE A 196 -1.08 7.99 -38.51
C PHE A 196 -1.20 8.49 -39.95
N ASN A 197 -2.37 8.31 -40.56
CA ASN A 197 -2.64 8.76 -41.94
C ASN A 197 -2.55 10.28 -42.10
N LYS A 198 -2.81 11.03 -41.02
CA LYS A 198 -2.68 12.49 -41.00
C LYS A 198 -1.20 12.91 -41.01
N ILE A 199 -0.32 12.25 -40.26
CA ILE A 199 1.10 12.60 -40.08
C ILE A 199 2.00 12.03 -41.19
N PHE A 200 1.90 10.73 -41.49
CA PHE A 200 2.86 10.00 -42.34
C PHE A 200 2.44 9.94 -43.82
N ARG A 201 2.20 11.11 -44.42
CA ARG A 201 1.74 11.22 -45.82
C ARG A 201 2.88 10.91 -46.79
N GLY A 202 2.73 9.87 -47.62
CA GLY A 202 3.68 9.55 -48.70
C GLY A 202 4.26 8.13 -48.70
N GLY A 203 3.81 7.25 -47.79
CA GLY A 203 4.11 5.81 -47.84
C GLY A 203 5.52 5.40 -47.38
N THR A 204 6.21 6.29 -46.66
CA THR A 204 7.53 6.03 -46.03
C THR A 204 7.42 5.16 -44.78
N PHE A 205 6.26 5.20 -44.11
CA PHE A 205 5.93 4.36 -42.97
C PHE A 205 4.73 3.47 -43.27
N THR A 206 4.67 2.32 -42.61
CA THR A 206 3.54 1.38 -42.64
C THR A 206 2.94 1.26 -41.24
N TYR A 207 1.62 1.12 -41.14
CA TYR A 207 0.94 0.88 -39.87
C TYR A 207 0.49 -0.59 -39.80
N GLY A 208 0.75 -1.25 -38.68
CA GLY A 208 0.33 -2.62 -38.43
C GLY A 208 -0.40 -2.75 -37.09
N GLY A 209 -1.37 -3.64 -37.02
CA GLY A 209 -2.15 -3.94 -35.81
C GLY A 209 -2.39 -5.43 -35.64
N LYS A 210 -3.46 -5.80 -34.94
CA LYS A 210 -3.80 -7.21 -34.62
C LYS A 210 -4.01 -8.07 -35.87
N ASP A 211 -4.62 -7.52 -36.91
CA ASP A 211 -4.97 -8.24 -38.14
C ASP A 211 -3.85 -8.18 -39.20
N SER A 212 -2.70 -7.61 -38.85
CA SER A 212 -1.54 -7.48 -39.74
C SER A 212 -0.53 -8.61 -39.51
N ASP A 213 0.08 -9.10 -40.57
CA ASP A 213 1.21 -10.04 -40.47
C ASP A 213 2.45 -9.29 -39.96
N PHE A 214 2.75 -9.49 -38.67
CA PHE A 214 3.90 -8.87 -38.00
C PHE A 214 5.22 -9.31 -38.61
N ASN A 215 5.37 -10.58 -38.99
CA ASN A 215 6.63 -11.11 -39.51
C ASN A 215 6.90 -10.52 -40.90
N ALA A 216 5.88 -10.36 -41.73
CA ALA A 216 6.00 -9.65 -43.01
C ALA A 216 6.36 -8.15 -42.83
N LEU A 217 5.80 -7.48 -41.82
CA LEU A 217 6.15 -6.10 -41.48
C LEU A 217 7.58 -5.96 -40.97
N ALA A 218 8.02 -6.85 -40.07
CA ALA A 218 9.34 -6.84 -39.46
C ALA A 218 10.46 -7.19 -40.46
N ALA A 219 10.16 -8.02 -41.47
CA ALA A 219 11.06 -8.37 -42.57
C ALA A 219 11.08 -7.31 -43.70
N GLY A 220 10.13 -6.37 -43.71
CA GLY A 220 10.03 -5.31 -44.71
C GLY A 220 11.16 -4.27 -44.61
N THR A 221 11.43 -3.59 -45.72
CA THR A 221 12.44 -2.51 -45.80
C THR A 221 11.90 -1.13 -45.43
N LYS A 222 10.59 -1.00 -45.20
CA LYS A 222 9.94 0.25 -44.81
C LYS A 222 9.89 0.39 -43.30
N ASN A 223 10.00 1.62 -42.81
CA ASN A 223 9.74 1.93 -41.41
C ASN A 223 8.30 1.57 -41.06
N PHE A 224 8.04 1.17 -39.83
CA PHE A 224 6.69 0.80 -39.42
C PHE A 224 6.37 1.18 -37.97
N ILE A 225 5.08 1.36 -37.74
CA ILE A 225 4.48 1.57 -36.44
C ILE A 225 3.53 0.40 -36.19
N TYR A 226 3.75 -0.32 -35.09
CA TYR A 226 2.93 -1.46 -34.71
C TYR A 226 2.09 -1.16 -33.47
N PHE A 227 0.80 -1.42 -33.54
CA PHE A 227 -0.13 -1.24 -32.44
C PHE A 227 -0.40 -2.57 -31.74
N ALA A 228 -0.17 -2.62 -30.44
CA ALA A 228 -0.34 -3.82 -29.63
C ALA A 228 -1.15 -3.54 -28.36
N SER A 229 -2.07 -4.46 -28.04
CA SER A 229 -2.68 -4.47 -26.71
C SER A 229 -1.75 -5.12 -25.71
N ILE A 230 -1.53 -4.47 -24.57
CA ILE A 230 -0.73 -5.04 -23.47
C ILE A 230 -1.36 -6.29 -22.86
N GLN A 231 -2.69 -6.45 -22.93
CA GLN A 231 -3.37 -7.67 -22.46
C GLN A 231 -2.93 -8.88 -23.29
N ASP A 232 -2.74 -8.66 -24.59
CA ASP A 232 -2.26 -9.65 -25.53
C ASP A 232 -0.79 -10.00 -25.25
N LEU A 233 0.04 -8.98 -25.04
CA LEU A 233 1.46 -9.15 -24.74
C LEU A 233 1.71 -9.86 -23.41
N ARG A 234 0.86 -9.65 -22.40
CA ARG A 234 0.92 -10.35 -21.10
C ARG A 234 0.64 -11.85 -21.19
N GLY A 235 0.00 -12.31 -22.26
CA GLY A 235 -0.25 -13.72 -22.47
C GLY A 235 1.02 -14.52 -22.75
N SER A 236 2.09 -13.85 -23.18
CA SER A 236 3.35 -14.47 -23.61
C SER A 236 4.14 -15.08 -22.45
N GLU A 237 4.69 -16.29 -22.65
CA GLU A 237 5.57 -16.97 -21.69
C GLU A 237 6.82 -16.15 -21.35
N ILE A 238 7.36 -15.35 -22.28
CA ILE A 238 8.54 -14.47 -22.08
C ILE A 238 8.36 -13.53 -20.88
N VAL A 239 7.13 -13.14 -20.58
CA VAL A 239 6.80 -12.19 -19.51
C VAL A 239 6.06 -12.86 -18.34
N GLY A 240 6.04 -14.19 -18.28
CA GLY A 240 5.36 -14.98 -17.24
C GLY A 240 3.90 -15.30 -17.50
N GLY A 241 3.45 -15.19 -18.76
CA GLY A 241 2.12 -15.59 -19.23
C GLY A 241 1.97 -17.11 -19.43
N LYS A 242 0.78 -17.55 -19.88
CA LYS A 242 0.42 -18.97 -20.04
C LYS A 242 0.48 -19.48 -21.49
N PHE A 243 0.84 -18.64 -22.44
CA PHE A 243 0.78 -18.96 -23.86
C PHE A 243 2.11 -18.65 -24.54
N ASP A 244 2.65 -19.64 -25.25
CA ASP A 244 3.79 -19.47 -26.14
C ASP A 244 3.36 -18.76 -27.44
N LYS A 245 3.21 -17.42 -27.37
CA LYS A 245 2.83 -16.57 -28.50
C LYS A 245 3.57 -15.24 -28.47
N ARG A 246 3.85 -14.69 -29.66
CA ARG A 246 4.37 -13.34 -29.93
C ARG A 246 5.83 -13.09 -29.52
N GLU A 247 6.68 -14.11 -29.52
CA GLU A 247 8.11 -13.93 -29.25
C GLU A 247 8.77 -12.93 -30.20
N GLU A 248 8.32 -12.87 -31.46
CA GLU A 248 8.92 -12.02 -32.50
C GLU A 248 8.79 -10.52 -32.15
N ILE A 249 7.71 -10.14 -31.43
CA ILE A 249 7.48 -8.77 -30.99
C ILE A 249 8.50 -8.35 -29.92
N PHE A 250 8.84 -9.25 -28.98
CA PHE A 250 9.80 -8.99 -27.91
C PHE A 250 11.26 -9.10 -28.38
N ALA A 251 11.51 -9.91 -29.41
CA ALA A 251 12.81 -10.04 -30.07
C ALA A 251 13.14 -8.84 -30.97
N THR A 252 12.12 -8.10 -31.44
CA THR A 252 12.32 -6.96 -32.33
C THR A 252 13.05 -5.81 -31.62
N PRO A 253 14.14 -5.26 -32.21
CA PRO A 253 14.82 -4.09 -31.66
C PRO A 253 14.02 -2.82 -31.96
N TRP A 254 13.17 -2.42 -31.01
CA TRP A 254 12.36 -1.20 -31.12
C TRP A 254 13.22 0.05 -30.93
N ASP A 255 13.09 1.01 -31.85
CA ASP A 255 13.71 2.33 -31.71
C ASP A 255 12.91 3.19 -30.71
N CYS A 256 11.58 3.04 -30.73
CA CYS A 256 10.69 3.74 -29.81
C CYS A 256 9.55 2.86 -29.29
N VAL A 257 9.28 2.95 -28.00
CA VAL A 257 8.13 2.35 -27.32
C VAL A 257 7.26 3.48 -26.79
N ILE A 258 6.03 3.57 -27.29
CA ILE A 258 5.02 4.51 -26.81
C ILE A 258 4.02 3.73 -25.96
N VAL A 259 3.77 4.18 -24.72
CA VAL A 259 2.72 3.60 -23.88
C VAL A 259 1.60 4.61 -23.73
N ASP A 260 0.43 4.27 -24.26
CA ASP A 260 -0.80 5.06 -24.10
C ASP A 260 -1.53 4.68 -22.82
N GLU A 261 -2.11 5.68 -22.15
CA GLU A 261 -2.67 5.57 -20.78
C GLU A 261 -1.69 4.88 -19.80
N ALA A 262 -0.43 5.34 -19.79
CA ALA A 262 0.68 4.67 -19.09
C ALA A 262 0.49 4.47 -17.57
N HIS A 263 -0.47 5.15 -16.94
CA HIS A 263 -0.82 4.97 -15.53
C HIS A 263 -1.71 3.73 -15.29
N GLU A 264 -2.31 3.16 -16.34
CA GLU A 264 -3.12 1.94 -16.27
C GLU A 264 -2.19 0.73 -16.41
N GLY A 265 -2.25 -0.21 -15.46
CA GLY A 265 -1.69 -1.55 -15.54
C GLY A 265 -0.17 -1.71 -15.68
N THR A 266 0.61 -0.69 -15.99
CA THR A 266 2.09 -0.76 -16.07
C THR A 266 2.71 -1.27 -14.78
N LYS A 267 2.32 -0.75 -13.60
CA LYS A 267 2.84 -1.17 -12.27
C LYS A 267 2.47 -2.57 -11.78
N THR A 268 1.75 -3.35 -12.57
CA THR A 268 1.54 -4.77 -12.22
C THR A 268 2.77 -5.56 -12.64
N ALA A 269 3.14 -6.61 -11.91
CA ALA A 269 4.35 -7.38 -12.22
C ALA A 269 4.43 -7.84 -13.70
N LEU A 270 3.31 -8.29 -14.27
CA LEU A 270 3.21 -8.66 -15.69
C LEU A 270 3.26 -7.45 -16.64
N GLY A 271 2.71 -6.29 -16.24
CA GLY A 271 2.81 -5.06 -17.01
C GLY A 271 4.23 -4.52 -17.08
N ASP A 272 4.92 -4.48 -15.95
CA ASP A 272 6.32 -4.06 -15.84
C ASP A 272 7.23 -5.02 -16.60
N ALA A 273 6.94 -6.33 -16.57
CA ALA A 273 7.66 -7.33 -17.36
C ALA A 273 7.52 -7.08 -18.88
N VAL A 274 6.31 -6.78 -19.38
CA VAL A 274 6.10 -6.44 -20.79
C VAL A 274 6.90 -5.21 -21.20
N ILE A 275 6.81 -4.12 -20.44
CA ILE A 275 7.53 -2.88 -20.78
C ILE A 275 9.05 -3.11 -20.70
N SER A 276 9.53 -3.83 -19.69
CA SER A 276 10.96 -4.17 -19.55
C SER A 276 11.47 -5.07 -20.66
N ALA A 277 10.63 -5.97 -21.18
CA ALA A 277 10.99 -6.83 -22.30
C ALA A 277 11.04 -6.06 -23.63
N LEU A 278 10.15 -5.08 -23.83
CA LEU A 278 10.10 -4.24 -25.04
C LEU A 278 11.19 -3.15 -25.08
N VAL A 279 11.53 -2.56 -23.94
CA VAL A 279 12.49 -1.46 -23.85
C VAL A 279 13.90 -2.02 -23.70
N LYS A 280 14.72 -1.90 -24.76
CA LYS A 280 16.15 -2.29 -24.76
C LYS A 280 17.04 -1.06 -24.46
N PRO A 281 18.35 -1.21 -24.18
CA PRO A 281 19.23 -0.09 -23.82
C PRO A 281 19.30 1.06 -24.83
N SER A 282 18.96 0.84 -26.10
CA SER A 282 18.93 1.86 -27.16
C SER A 282 17.53 2.40 -27.46
N THR A 283 16.49 1.89 -26.81
CA THR A 283 15.09 2.20 -27.11
C THR A 283 14.64 3.47 -26.40
N LYS A 284 13.99 4.39 -27.13
CA LYS A 284 13.37 5.60 -26.58
C LYS A 284 11.95 5.30 -26.10
N PHE A 285 11.62 5.69 -24.87
CA PHE A 285 10.36 5.39 -24.22
C PHE A 285 9.54 6.66 -23.98
N LEU A 286 8.34 6.71 -24.53
CA LEU A 286 7.41 7.84 -24.37
C LEU A 286 6.12 7.37 -23.68
N ALA A 287 5.90 7.84 -22.46
CA ALA A 287 4.68 7.58 -21.71
C ALA A 287 3.67 8.70 -21.93
N LEU A 288 2.45 8.34 -22.33
CA LEU A 288 1.33 9.25 -22.53
C LEU A 288 0.29 9.03 -21.44
N SER A 289 0.00 10.06 -20.63
CA SER A 289 -1.01 9.97 -19.57
C SER A 289 -1.75 11.29 -19.39
N GLY A 290 -3.04 11.21 -19.09
CA GLY A 290 -3.82 12.36 -18.62
C GLY A 290 -3.89 12.50 -17.10
N THR A 291 -3.41 11.49 -16.38
CA THR A 291 -3.56 11.33 -14.92
C THR A 291 -2.43 10.47 -14.35
N PRO A 292 -1.16 10.89 -14.45
CA PRO A 292 -0.01 10.06 -14.12
C PRO A 292 0.25 9.91 -12.61
N PHE A 293 -0.74 10.14 -11.74
CA PHE A 293 -0.57 10.23 -10.28
C PHE A 293 0.24 9.07 -9.67
N ASN A 294 0.13 7.88 -10.25
CA ASN A 294 0.82 6.69 -9.76
C ASN A 294 2.22 6.49 -10.36
N ILE A 295 2.52 7.07 -11.52
CA ILE A 295 3.76 6.85 -12.30
C ILE A 295 4.64 8.11 -12.40
N ILE A 296 4.13 9.28 -12.02
CA ILE A 296 4.85 10.56 -12.15
C ILE A 296 6.17 10.56 -11.37
N ASP A 297 6.19 9.87 -10.23
CA ASP A 297 7.38 9.69 -9.39
C ASP A 297 8.47 8.83 -10.06
N ASP A 298 8.16 8.12 -11.15
CA ASP A 298 9.09 7.29 -11.89
C ASP A 298 9.89 8.07 -12.97
N PHE A 299 9.62 9.38 -13.11
CA PHE A 299 10.24 10.29 -14.08
C PHE A 299 10.93 11.48 -13.37
N ASP A 300 12.02 11.97 -13.96
CA ASP A 300 12.74 13.18 -13.52
C ASP A 300 12.00 14.43 -14.02
N ASP A 301 12.13 15.57 -13.33
CA ASP A 301 11.30 16.76 -13.60
C ASP A 301 11.53 17.37 -14.99
N ASP A 302 12.73 17.20 -15.56
CA ASP A 302 13.08 17.63 -16.92
C ASP A 302 12.59 16.65 -18.01
N SER A 303 12.17 15.44 -17.59
CA SER A 303 11.60 14.40 -18.45
C SER A 303 10.07 14.37 -18.43
N VAL A 304 9.43 15.36 -17.79
CA VAL A 304 7.96 15.49 -17.72
C VAL A 304 7.49 16.77 -18.41
N PHE A 305 6.57 16.62 -19.35
CA PHE A 305 5.78 17.74 -19.87
C PHE A 305 4.39 17.73 -19.22
N THR A 306 3.99 18.84 -18.59
CA THR A 306 2.68 19.00 -17.94
C THR A 306 1.82 20.03 -18.67
N TRP A 307 0.57 19.66 -18.95
CA TRP A 307 -0.47 20.56 -19.48
C TRP A 307 -1.84 20.16 -18.96
N ASP A 308 -2.42 20.98 -18.09
CA ASP A 308 -3.69 20.67 -17.44
C ASP A 308 -4.89 21.50 -17.96
N TYR A 309 -6.05 21.36 -17.32
CA TYR A 309 -7.26 22.11 -17.71
C TYR A 309 -7.13 23.61 -17.45
N VAL A 310 -6.44 24.01 -16.38
CA VAL A 310 -6.21 25.42 -16.06
C VAL A 310 -5.31 26.05 -17.11
N ASP A 311 -4.25 25.35 -17.52
CA ASP A 311 -3.36 25.79 -18.59
C ASP A 311 -4.11 25.99 -19.92
N GLU A 312 -5.00 25.06 -20.30
CA GLU A 312 -5.85 25.21 -21.50
C GLU A 312 -6.75 26.44 -21.41
N GLN A 313 -7.46 26.64 -20.29
CA GLN A 313 -8.38 27.77 -20.18
C GLN A 313 -7.64 29.10 -20.10
N ARG A 314 -6.45 29.13 -19.48
CA ARG A 314 -5.55 30.28 -19.49
C ARG A 314 -5.09 30.60 -20.91
N ALA A 315 -4.63 29.60 -21.66
CA ALA A 315 -4.22 29.76 -23.06
C ALA A 315 -5.39 30.23 -23.93
N LYS A 316 -6.58 29.64 -23.76
CA LYS A 316 -7.80 30.05 -24.46
C LYS A 316 -8.16 31.51 -24.21
N ALA A 317 -8.09 31.97 -22.95
CA ALA A 317 -8.40 33.34 -22.58
C ALA A 317 -7.33 34.35 -23.02
N ALA A 318 -6.04 33.97 -22.92
CA ALA A 318 -4.92 34.83 -23.28
C ALA A 318 -4.67 34.90 -24.79
N TRP A 319 -5.12 33.90 -25.56
CA TRP A 319 -4.83 33.78 -26.99
C TRP A 319 -5.20 35.03 -27.76
N GLU A 320 -6.40 35.58 -27.55
CA GLU A 320 -6.87 36.76 -28.29
C GLU A 320 -6.02 38.01 -28.04
N ALA A 321 -5.39 38.12 -26.86
CA ALA A 321 -4.51 39.22 -26.51
C ALA A 321 -3.08 39.02 -27.03
N GLN A 322 -2.54 37.79 -26.94
CA GLN A 322 -1.16 37.47 -27.30
C GLN A 322 -0.97 37.29 -28.81
N HIS A 323 -1.93 36.62 -29.44
CA HIS A 323 -2.04 36.51 -30.87
C HIS A 323 -3.28 37.32 -31.22
N PRO A 324 -3.15 38.56 -31.72
CA PRO A 324 -4.23 39.36 -32.29
C PRO A 324 -4.35 39.22 -33.82
N ASP A 325 -3.50 38.38 -34.46
CA ASP A 325 -3.51 38.05 -35.91
C ASP A 325 -3.87 36.59 -36.36
N GLU A 326 -4.05 35.64 -35.42
CA GLU A 326 -4.51 34.25 -35.62
C GLU A 326 -5.85 33.80 -34.95
N SER A 327 -6.63 32.93 -35.61
CA SER A 327 -7.86 32.36 -35.02
C SER A 327 -7.53 31.54 -33.76
N ASN A 328 -8.35 31.65 -32.71
CA ASN A 328 -8.13 30.96 -31.45
C ASN A 328 -8.31 29.43 -31.61
N PRO A 329 -7.23 28.63 -31.51
CA PRO A 329 -7.29 27.19 -31.75
C PRO A 329 -8.03 26.45 -30.62
N TYR A 330 -8.30 27.11 -29.49
CA TYR A 330 -9.04 26.57 -28.35
C TYR A 330 -10.53 26.94 -28.36
N ALA A 331 -11.00 27.71 -29.36
CA ALA A 331 -12.37 28.26 -29.40
C ALA A 331 -13.46 27.18 -29.38
N ASP A 332 -13.20 26.04 -30.03
CA ASP A 332 -14.16 24.93 -30.16
C ASP A 332 -14.24 24.04 -28.91
N LEU A 333 -13.34 24.20 -27.92
CA LEU A 333 -13.35 23.43 -26.68
C LEU A 333 -14.35 24.05 -25.68
N PRO A 334 -15.42 23.34 -25.28
CA PRO A 334 -16.41 23.88 -24.35
C PRO A 334 -15.83 24.07 -22.95
N GLN A 335 -16.36 25.07 -22.25
CA GLN A 335 -16.06 25.28 -20.83
C GLN A 335 -16.83 24.28 -19.96
N MET A 336 -16.18 23.73 -18.94
CA MET A 336 -16.77 22.73 -18.03
C MET A 336 -17.25 23.36 -16.72
N ASN A 337 -18.46 23.01 -16.30
CA ASN A 337 -19.08 23.47 -15.06
C ASN A 337 -19.38 22.27 -14.15
N ILE A 338 -18.82 22.25 -12.93
CA ILE A 338 -19.05 21.17 -11.95
C ILE A 338 -20.04 21.66 -10.88
N LEU A 339 -21.17 20.98 -10.77
CA LEU A 339 -22.27 21.34 -9.88
C LEU A 339 -22.45 20.23 -8.85
N THR A 340 -22.41 20.61 -7.59
CA THR A 340 -22.45 19.66 -6.46
C THR A 340 -23.73 19.82 -5.65
N TYR A 341 -24.41 18.70 -5.41
CA TYR A 341 -25.64 18.63 -4.63
C TYR A 341 -25.42 17.72 -3.42
N ASP A 342 -25.81 18.15 -2.23
CA ASP A 342 -25.70 17.34 -1.02
C ASP A 342 -26.94 16.43 -0.87
N LEU A 343 -26.85 15.23 -1.43
CA LEU A 343 -27.97 14.28 -1.41
C LEU A 343 -28.28 13.76 0.00
N GLY A 344 -27.27 13.71 0.89
CA GLY A 344 -27.44 13.31 2.29
C GLY A 344 -28.36 14.25 3.05
N LYS A 345 -28.16 15.57 2.90
CA LYS A 345 -29.07 16.57 3.50
C LYS A 345 -30.45 16.60 2.87
N LEU A 346 -30.56 16.28 1.57
CA LEU A 346 -31.84 16.32 0.85
C LEU A 346 -32.74 15.13 1.19
N LEU A 347 -32.17 13.94 1.39
CA LEU A 347 -32.91 12.72 1.71
C LEU A 347 -33.09 12.51 3.22
N ASN A 348 -32.19 13.07 4.04
CA ASN A 348 -32.22 13.02 5.50
C ASN A 348 -32.43 11.61 6.09
N ASN A 349 -31.88 10.58 5.44
CA ASN A 349 -31.95 9.20 5.89
C ASN A 349 -30.54 8.73 6.33
N PRO A 350 -30.34 8.35 7.61
CA PRO A 350 -29.06 7.89 8.13
C PRO A 350 -28.57 6.57 7.51
N GLU A 351 -29.46 5.76 6.93
CA GLU A 351 -29.10 4.48 6.28
C GLU A 351 -28.20 4.65 5.05
N PHE A 352 -28.22 5.82 4.39
CA PHE A 352 -27.41 6.08 3.21
C PHE A 352 -26.03 6.64 3.55
N ILE A 353 -25.67 6.68 4.83
CA ILE A 353 -24.34 7.06 5.29
C ILE A 353 -23.47 5.80 5.29
N ASP A 354 -22.31 5.84 4.65
CA ASP A 354 -21.35 4.73 4.66
C ASP A 354 -21.12 4.21 6.09
N THR A 355 -20.82 2.91 6.23
CA THR A 355 -20.43 2.16 7.45
C THR A 355 -19.39 2.86 8.35
N GLN A 356 -18.74 3.92 7.86
CA GLN A 356 -17.78 4.77 8.55
C GLN A 356 -18.37 6.10 9.08
N GLY A 357 -19.68 6.31 8.93
CA GLY A 357 -20.51 7.29 9.65
C GLY A 357 -20.45 8.76 9.19
N LYS A 358 -19.90 9.10 8.01
CA LYS A 358 -19.74 10.53 7.63
C LYS A 358 -20.06 10.94 6.18
N THR A 359 -20.19 10.03 5.21
CA THR A 359 -20.39 10.39 3.78
C THR A 359 -21.48 9.57 3.12
N PHE A 360 -22.26 10.18 2.21
CA PHE A 360 -23.31 9.52 1.44
C PHE A 360 -22.75 8.36 0.58
N SER A 361 -23.41 7.21 0.62
CA SER A 361 -23.04 5.98 -0.10
C SER A 361 -24.02 5.69 -1.23
N PHE A 362 -23.59 5.90 -2.48
CA PHE A 362 -24.37 5.48 -3.65
C PHE A 362 -24.54 3.96 -3.76
N GLY A 363 -23.61 3.18 -3.17
CA GLY A 363 -23.70 1.73 -3.15
C GLY A 363 -24.91 1.25 -2.35
N GLU A 364 -25.13 1.83 -1.18
CA GLU A 364 -26.32 1.52 -0.37
C GLU A 364 -27.58 2.15 -0.98
N PHE A 365 -27.52 3.41 -1.42
CA PHE A 365 -28.66 4.10 -2.01
C PHE A 365 -29.24 3.38 -3.24
N PHE A 366 -28.39 2.80 -4.09
CA PHE A 366 -28.79 2.01 -5.25
C PHE A 366 -28.72 0.49 -5.01
N ARG A 367 -28.76 0.04 -3.76
CA ARG A 367 -28.74 -1.39 -3.43
C ARG A 367 -29.96 -2.09 -4.02
N THR A 368 -29.73 -3.24 -4.65
CA THR A 368 -30.79 -4.07 -5.23
C THR A 368 -31.08 -5.30 -4.36
N ASP A 369 -32.31 -5.78 -4.38
CA ASP A 369 -32.70 -7.06 -3.81
C ASP A 369 -32.40 -8.25 -4.75
N ASP A 370 -32.78 -9.46 -4.34
CA ASP A 370 -32.56 -10.69 -5.12
C ASP A 370 -33.41 -10.74 -6.40
N ALA A 371 -34.45 -9.91 -6.51
CA ALA A 371 -35.28 -9.74 -7.69
C ALA A 371 -34.80 -8.60 -8.62
N ASP A 372 -33.57 -8.09 -8.40
CA ASP A 372 -32.97 -6.98 -9.13
C ASP A 372 -33.79 -5.66 -9.07
N ASN A 373 -34.67 -5.49 -8.07
CA ASN A 373 -35.35 -4.22 -7.79
C ASN A 373 -34.57 -3.42 -6.74
N PHE A 374 -34.74 -2.09 -6.69
CA PHE A 374 -34.11 -1.29 -5.64
C PHE A 374 -34.73 -1.60 -4.27
N ALA A 375 -33.88 -1.94 -3.30
CA ALA A 375 -34.28 -2.04 -1.90
C ALA A 375 -34.87 -0.71 -1.38
N HIS A 376 -34.32 0.40 -1.86
CA HIS A 376 -34.72 1.77 -1.53
C HIS A 376 -35.49 2.45 -2.68
N ALA A 377 -36.36 1.72 -3.38
CA ALA A 377 -37.05 2.21 -4.59
C ALA A 377 -37.81 3.54 -4.38
N ALA A 378 -38.38 3.76 -3.18
CA ALA A 378 -39.08 4.99 -2.86
C ALA A 378 -38.14 6.21 -2.86
N ASP A 379 -36.94 6.08 -2.29
CA ASP A 379 -35.98 7.19 -2.22
C ASP A 379 -35.28 7.44 -3.56
N VAL A 380 -35.02 6.39 -4.34
CA VAL A 380 -34.57 6.52 -5.73
C VAL A 380 -35.62 7.24 -6.58
N LYS A 381 -36.91 6.93 -6.39
CA LYS A 381 -38.00 7.65 -7.07
C LYS A 381 -38.05 9.12 -6.67
N LYS A 382 -37.96 9.43 -5.37
CA LYS A 382 -37.88 10.83 -4.88
C LYS A 382 -36.71 11.58 -5.51
N PHE A 383 -35.54 10.93 -5.65
CA PHE A 383 -34.40 11.53 -6.33
C PHE A 383 -34.69 11.86 -7.80
N LEU A 384 -35.30 10.95 -8.56
CA LEU A 384 -35.70 11.23 -9.95
C LEU A 384 -36.75 12.36 -10.04
N ASP A 385 -37.71 12.38 -9.12
CA ASP A 385 -38.71 13.45 -9.03
C ASP A 385 -38.05 14.81 -8.70
N LEU A 386 -37.01 14.83 -7.84
CA LEU A 386 -36.24 16.05 -7.54
C LEU A 386 -35.55 16.60 -8.79
N LEU A 387 -34.97 15.75 -9.63
CA LEU A 387 -34.28 16.19 -10.86
C LEU A 387 -35.20 16.95 -11.83
N VAL A 388 -36.51 16.71 -11.77
CA VAL A 388 -37.54 17.35 -12.61
C VAL A 388 -38.39 18.39 -11.86
N LYS A 389 -38.14 18.58 -10.56
CA LYS A 389 -38.92 19.49 -9.72
C LYS A 389 -38.63 20.95 -10.07
N ARG A 390 -39.69 21.70 -10.40
CA ARG A 390 -39.62 23.16 -10.57
C ARG A 390 -39.62 23.81 -9.20
N ASP A 391 -38.43 24.17 -8.73
CA ASP A 391 -38.18 24.84 -7.46
C ASP A 391 -37.02 25.85 -7.64
N ASP A 392 -36.71 26.62 -6.60
CA ASP A 392 -35.60 27.59 -6.59
C ASP A 392 -34.21 26.92 -6.68
N ASN A 393 -34.17 25.59 -6.55
CA ASN A 393 -32.96 24.75 -6.48
C ASN A 393 -32.36 24.32 -7.83
N ASN A 394 -32.80 24.88 -8.96
CA ASN A 394 -32.22 24.69 -10.30
C ASN A 394 -31.80 23.26 -10.67
N TYR A 395 -32.72 22.30 -10.56
CA TYR A 395 -32.44 20.92 -10.96
C TYR A 395 -32.40 20.74 -12.48
N PRO A 396 -31.48 19.93 -13.03
CA PRO A 396 -31.14 19.93 -14.45
C PRO A 396 -32.32 19.64 -15.40
N PHE A 397 -33.32 18.87 -15.00
CA PHE A 397 -34.44 18.48 -15.88
C PHE A 397 -35.77 19.17 -15.52
N ALA A 398 -35.74 20.22 -14.69
CA ALA A 398 -36.95 20.88 -14.19
C ALA A 398 -37.71 21.70 -15.27
N ARG A 399 -36.99 22.29 -16.22
CA ARG A 399 -37.55 23.16 -17.27
C ARG A 399 -37.32 22.56 -18.65
N GLN A 400 -38.21 22.86 -19.59
CA GLN A 400 -38.08 22.37 -20.97
C GLN A 400 -36.79 22.89 -21.62
N GLU A 401 -36.46 24.17 -21.41
CA GLU A 401 -35.21 24.79 -21.85
C GLU A 401 -33.98 23.98 -21.40
N TRP A 402 -33.95 23.50 -20.15
CA TRP A 402 -32.81 22.74 -19.63
C TRP A 402 -32.79 21.30 -20.13
N ARG A 403 -33.96 20.69 -20.40
CA ARG A 403 -34.03 19.40 -21.10
C ARG A 403 -33.48 19.52 -22.53
N ASP A 404 -33.74 20.65 -23.19
CA ASP A 404 -33.17 20.94 -24.51
C ASP A 404 -31.65 21.20 -24.46
N MET A 405 -31.13 21.71 -23.34
CA MET A 405 -29.69 21.80 -23.08
C MET A 405 -29.06 20.43 -22.77
N PHE A 406 -29.76 19.57 -22.02
CA PHE A 406 -29.32 18.26 -21.57
C PHE A 406 -29.91 17.12 -22.42
N ARG A 407 -29.92 17.29 -23.75
CA ARG A 407 -30.47 16.33 -24.72
C ARG A 407 -29.85 14.95 -24.64
N HIS A 408 -28.52 14.89 -24.57
CA HIS A 408 -27.77 13.64 -24.53
C HIS A 408 -26.88 13.64 -23.29
N THR A 409 -27.14 12.75 -22.33
CA THR A 409 -26.41 12.72 -21.04
C THR A 409 -25.85 11.35 -20.72
N LEU A 410 -24.73 11.33 -19.99
CA LEU A 410 -24.07 10.11 -19.51
C LEU A 410 -24.22 10.02 -17.99
N TRP A 411 -24.77 8.92 -17.47
CA TRP A 411 -25.02 8.69 -16.05
C TRP A 411 -24.17 7.52 -15.56
N ILE A 412 -23.38 7.75 -14.52
CA ILE A 412 -22.46 6.78 -13.96
C ILE A 412 -23.06 6.15 -12.72
N VAL A 413 -23.33 4.84 -12.75
CA VAL A 413 -24.04 4.09 -11.69
C VAL A 413 -23.12 3.07 -10.99
N PRO A 414 -23.40 2.65 -9.74
CA PRO A 414 -22.49 1.83 -8.94
C PRO A 414 -22.23 0.42 -9.45
N GLY A 415 -23.14 -0.16 -10.25
CA GLY A 415 -23.01 -1.52 -10.72
C GLY A 415 -24.07 -1.92 -11.75
N VAL A 416 -23.94 -3.14 -12.29
CA VAL A 416 -24.79 -3.67 -13.37
C VAL A 416 -26.25 -3.80 -12.94
N LYS A 417 -26.51 -4.40 -11.77
CA LYS A 417 -27.86 -4.56 -11.22
C LYS A 417 -28.56 -3.21 -11.00
N ALA A 418 -27.85 -2.27 -10.38
CA ALA A 418 -28.32 -0.90 -10.20
C ALA A 418 -28.63 -0.20 -11.55
N GLY A 419 -27.81 -0.42 -12.58
CA GLY A 419 -28.05 0.11 -13.93
C GLY A 419 -29.34 -0.43 -14.55
N ARG A 420 -29.61 -1.73 -14.42
CA ARG A 420 -30.86 -2.36 -14.90
C ARG A 420 -32.08 -1.83 -14.16
N ALA A 421 -32.04 -1.82 -12.83
CA ALA A 421 -33.12 -1.29 -12.00
C ALA A 421 -33.43 0.19 -12.32
N LEU A 422 -32.38 1.01 -12.51
CA LEU A 422 -32.53 2.41 -12.88
C LEU A 422 -33.10 2.57 -14.29
N SER A 423 -32.69 1.74 -15.25
CA SER A 423 -33.23 1.72 -16.62
C SER A 423 -34.74 1.53 -16.60
N SER A 424 -35.22 0.52 -15.87
CA SER A 424 -36.65 0.24 -15.71
C SER A 424 -37.41 1.40 -15.07
N MET A 425 -36.88 2.00 -14.00
CA MET A 425 -37.52 3.17 -13.36
C MET A 425 -37.55 4.41 -14.26
N LEU A 426 -36.48 4.69 -15.01
CA LEU A 426 -36.42 5.83 -15.93
C LEU A 426 -37.44 5.68 -17.07
N LYS A 427 -37.56 4.48 -17.65
CA LYS A 427 -38.54 4.17 -18.70
C LYS A 427 -39.99 4.35 -18.20
N ALA A 428 -40.27 3.99 -16.94
CA ALA A 428 -41.58 4.14 -16.32
C ALA A 428 -41.88 5.58 -15.83
N HIS A 429 -40.85 6.43 -15.68
CA HIS A 429 -41.02 7.77 -15.12
C HIS A 429 -41.64 8.75 -16.13
N LYS A 430 -42.62 9.54 -15.69
CA LYS A 430 -43.44 10.43 -16.56
C LYS A 430 -42.63 11.36 -17.48
N ILE A 431 -41.49 11.85 -17.01
CA ILE A 431 -40.63 12.77 -17.79
C ILE A 431 -39.47 12.02 -18.48
N PHE A 432 -38.86 11.04 -17.80
CA PHE A 432 -37.67 10.37 -18.32
C PHE A 432 -38.02 9.28 -19.35
N GLY A 433 -39.26 8.78 -19.36
CA GLY A 433 -39.75 7.86 -20.40
C GLY A 433 -39.80 8.48 -21.80
N ALA A 434 -39.70 9.80 -21.93
CA ALA A 434 -39.52 10.49 -23.22
C ALA A 434 -38.08 10.41 -23.76
N PHE A 435 -37.11 10.02 -22.93
CA PHE A 435 -35.71 9.84 -23.33
C PHE A 435 -35.50 8.39 -23.76
N LYS A 436 -34.75 8.18 -24.84
CA LYS A 436 -34.24 6.84 -25.15
C LYS A 436 -33.18 6.48 -24.13
N ILE A 437 -33.51 5.53 -23.24
CA ILE A 437 -32.59 5.00 -22.25
C ILE A 437 -31.71 3.93 -22.92
N VAL A 438 -30.40 4.11 -22.85
CA VAL A 438 -29.39 3.19 -23.38
C VAL A 438 -28.55 2.68 -22.22
N ASN A 439 -28.84 1.47 -21.75
CA ASN A 439 -28.10 0.86 -20.64
C ASN A 439 -26.89 0.09 -21.16
N VAL A 440 -25.69 0.59 -20.92
CA VAL A 440 -24.42 -0.08 -21.24
C VAL A 440 -23.70 -0.58 -19.98
N ALA A 441 -24.37 -0.64 -18.83
CA ALA A 441 -23.84 -1.29 -17.65
C ALA A 441 -23.86 -2.83 -17.83
N GLY A 442 -22.70 -3.47 -17.83
CA GLY A 442 -22.60 -4.92 -18.04
C GLY A 442 -23.02 -5.33 -19.46
N TYR A 443 -23.95 -6.29 -19.57
CA TYR A 443 -24.53 -6.73 -20.85
C TYR A 443 -25.71 -5.87 -21.32
N GLY A 444 -26.09 -4.84 -20.57
CA GLY A 444 -27.28 -4.03 -20.84
C GLY A 444 -28.57 -4.62 -20.24
N ASP A 445 -29.71 -4.23 -20.83
CA ASP A 445 -31.03 -4.72 -20.44
C ASP A 445 -31.27 -6.15 -20.98
N VAL A 446 -32.16 -6.92 -20.35
CA VAL A 446 -32.36 -8.36 -20.66
C VAL A 446 -32.84 -8.60 -22.09
N ASP A 447 -33.57 -7.65 -22.66
CA ASP A 447 -34.19 -7.73 -23.99
C ASP A 447 -33.33 -7.10 -25.10
N ASP A 448 -32.11 -6.65 -24.80
CA ASP A 448 -31.26 -5.98 -25.79
C ASP A 448 -30.50 -7.00 -26.67
N GLU A 449 -30.51 -6.77 -28.00
CA GLU A 449 -29.64 -7.53 -28.91
C GLU A 449 -28.15 -7.28 -28.61
N PRO A 450 -27.27 -8.29 -28.77
CA PRO A 450 -25.83 -8.13 -28.58
C PRO A 450 -25.23 -7.28 -29.70
N ALA A 451 -25.01 -5.99 -29.40
CA ALA A 451 -24.31 -5.04 -30.26
C ALA A 451 -23.26 -4.26 -29.47
N ASP A 452 -22.26 -3.68 -30.15
CA ASP A 452 -21.22 -2.88 -29.52
C ASP A 452 -21.82 -1.69 -28.75
N ALA A 453 -21.29 -1.43 -27.56
CA ALA A 453 -21.85 -0.42 -26.66
C ALA A 453 -21.76 1.01 -27.23
N LEU A 454 -20.74 1.31 -28.04
CA LEU A 454 -20.59 2.61 -28.68
C LEU A 454 -21.60 2.79 -29.82
N ASP A 455 -21.79 1.75 -30.63
CA ASP A 455 -22.72 1.77 -31.76
C ASP A 455 -24.16 1.93 -31.27
N LYS A 456 -24.56 1.21 -30.21
CA LYS A 456 -25.86 1.40 -29.55
C LYS A 456 -26.12 2.86 -29.15
N VAL A 457 -25.10 3.53 -28.61
CA VAL A 457 -25.21 4.94 -28.20
C VAL A 457 -25.31 5.86 -29.40
N ARG A 458 -24.51 5.63 -30.45
CA ARG A 458 -24.55 6.44 -31.69
C ARG A 458 -25.87 6.30 -32.42
N ASP A 459 -26.34 5.07 -32.60
CA ASP A 459 -27.62 4.79 -33.25
C ASP A 459 -28.78 5.43 -32.49
N ALA A 460 -28.78 5.36 -31.15
CA ALA A 460 -29.79 6.02 -30.34
C ALA A 460 -29.76 7.55 -30.49
N ILE A 461 -28.58 8.17 -30.55
CA ILE A 461 -28.42 9.62 -30.72
C ILE A 461 -28.83 10.07 -32.14
N ASP A 462 -28.58 9.25 -33.16
CA ASP A 462 -28.95 9.57 -34.54
C ASP A 462 -30.46 9.38 -34.79
N THR A 463 -31.10 8.46 -34.08
CA THR A 463 -32.53 8.15 -34.24
C THR A 463 -33.47 8.89 -33.27
N HIS A 464 -32.98 9.36 -32.12
CA HIS A 464 -33.80 10.01 -31.09
C HIS A 464 -33.24 11.38 -30.68
N ASP A 465 -34.15 12.32 -30.37
CA ASP A 465 -33.77 13.68 -29.98
C ASP A 465 -33.25 13.82 -28.55
N TYR A 466 -33.61 12.87 -27.66
CA TYR A 466 -33.25 12.88 -26.25
C TYR A 466 -32.78 11.48 -25.82
N THR A 467 -31.60 11.38 -25.22
CA THR A 467 -31.00 10.10 -24.81
C THR A 467 -30.34 10.18 -23.42
N ILE A 468 -30.48 9.11 -22.64
CA ILE A 468 -29.75 8.91 -21.38
C ILE A 468 -28.94 7.62 -21.50
N THR A 469 -27.61 7.73 -21.41
CA THR A 469 -26.71 6.57 -21.41
C THR A 469 -26.35 6.20 -19.97
N LEU A 470 -26.66 4.98 -19.54
CA LEU A 470 -26.28 4.45 -18.21
C LEU A 470 -25.01 3.61 -18.31
N SER A 471 -24.03 3.85 -17.44
CA SER A 471 -22.78 3.08 -17.41
C SER A 471 -22.26 2.86 -15.99
N CYS A 472 -21.65 1.70 -15.74
CA CYS A 472 -20.90 1.41 -14.51
C CYS A 472 -19.37 1.31 -14.74
N GLY A 473 -18.88 1.93 -15.83
CA GLY A 473 -17.45 1.94 -16.20
C GLY A 473 -17.15 1.63 -17.66
N LYS A 474 -18.14 1.21 -18.47
CA LYS A 474 -17.99 1.14 -19.94
C LYS A 474 -18.10 2.53 -20.56
N LEU A 475 -17.41 2.77 -21.68
CA LEU A 475 -17.39 4.06 -22.39
C LEU A 475 -16.83 5.26 -21.59
N THR A 476 -16.37 5.07 -20.35
CA THR A 476 -15.75 6.13 -19.53
C THR A 476 -14.31 6.40 -19.96
N ALA A 477 -13.67 5.44 -20.66
CA ALA A 477 -12.45 5.73 -21.38
C ALA A 477 -12.24 4.98 -22.71
N GLY A 478 -11.38 5.54 -23.57
CA GLY A 478 -11.06 5.02 -24.91
C GLY A 478 -12.04 5.39 -26.04
N VAL A 479 -13.17 6.07 -25.76
CA VAL A 479 -14.19 6.39 -26.79
C VAL A 479 -14.57 7.87 -26.82
N THR A 480 -15.15 8.34 -27.93
CA THR A 480 -15.54 9.74 -28.12
C THR A 480 -16.97 9.84 -28.65
N VAL A 481 -17.83 10.49 -27.85
CA VAL A 481 -19.22 10.84 -28.20
C VAL A 481 -19.36 12.37 -28.06
N PRO A 482 -19.24 13.13 -29.16
CA PRO A 482 -19.29 14.61 -29.14
C PRO A 482 -20.58 15.21 -28.56
N GLU A 483 -21.69 14.51 -28.72
CA GLU A 483 -23.05 14.98 -28.45
C GLU A 483 -23.40 15.03 -26.97
N TRP A 484 -22.69 14.31 -26.09
CA TRP A 484 -22.96 14.33 -24.65
C TRP A 484 -22.78 15.72 -24.05
N THR A 485 -23.83 16.32 -23.50
CA THR A 485 -23.81 17.67 -22.95
C THR A 485 -23.65 17.73 -21.43
N ALA A 486 -23.99 16.65 -20.72
CA ALA A 486 -23.79 16.52 -19.28
C ALA A 486 -23.39 15.12 -18.82
N VAL A 487 -22.66 15.05 -17.70
CA VAL A 487 -22.33 13.81 -16.97
C VAL A 487 -22.94 13.85 -15.58
N PHE A 488 -23.61 12.77 -15.16
CA PHE A 488 -24.19 12.59 -13.82
C PHE A 488 -23.38 11.54 -13.05
N MET A 489 -22.73 11.97 -11.98
CA MET A 489 -21.86 11.12 -11.15
C MET A 489 -22.65 10.51 -9.98
N LEU A 490 -23.32 9.39 -10.24
CA LEU A 490 -24.20 8.66 -9.30
C LEU A 490 -23.53 7.41 -8.71
N ALA A 491 -22.20 7.36 -8.73
CA ALA A 491 -21.41 6.22 -8.24
C ALA A 491 -20.12 6.68 -7.58
N GLY A 492 -19.53 5.83 -6.73
CA GLY A 492 -18.26 6.06 -6.04
C GLY A 492 -18.41 6.65 -4.62
N SER A 493 -17.45 6.37 -3.76
CA SER A 493 -17.37 6.83 -2.37
C SER A 493 -16.30 7.92 -2.16
N TYR A 494 -16.06 8.34 -0.92
CA TYR A 494 -14.94 9.21 -0.56
C TYR A 494 -13.56 8.64 -0.96
N SER A 495 -13.43 7.31 -1.07
CA SER A 495 -12.17 6.65 -1.48
C SER A 495 -12.00 6.55 -3.00
N THR A 496 -12.94 7.08 -3.80
CA THR A 496 -12.84 7.11 -5.26
C THR A 496 -11.55 7.80 -5.71
N SER A 497 -10.83 7.18 -6.64
CA SER A 497 -9.62 7.74 -7.24
C SER A 497 -9.94 8.98 -8.09
N ALA A 498 -9.19 10.06 -7.88
CA ALA A 498 -9.26 11.28 -8.70
C ALA A 498 -9.10 10.99 -10.20
N MET A 499 -8.32 9.96 -10.53
CA MET A 499 -8.08 9.48 -11.89
C MET A 499 -9.36 9.09 -12.64
N ASN A 500 -10.12 8.15 -12.08
CA ASN A 500 -11.33 7.62 -12.73
C ASN A 500 -12.41 8.69 -12.86
N TYR A 501 -12.48 9.58 -11.87
CA TYR A 501 -13.40 10.71 -11.88
C TYR A 501 -13.09 11.68 -13.00
N LEU A 502 -11.86 12.20 -13.07
CA LEU A 502 -11.44 13.14 -14.10
C LEU A 502 -11.57 12.51 -15.50
N GLN A 503 -11.16 11.25 -15.67
CA GLN A 503 -11.32 10.53 -16.93
C GLN A 503 -12.78 10.49 -17.43
N THR A 504 -13.71 10.35 -16.49
CA THR A 504 -15.14 10.25 -16.82
C THR A 504 -15.72 11.62 -17.15
N ILE A 505 -15.46 12.64 -16.33
CA ILE A 505 -16.07 13.97 -16.54
C ILE A 505 -15.56 14.64 -17.81
N PHE A 506 -14.27 14.51 -18.17
CA PHE A 506 -13.72 15.16 -19.36
C PHE A 506 -14.29 14.61 -20.68
N ARG A 507 -15.04 13.51 -20.67
CA ARG A 507 -15.75 13.00 -21.86
C ARG A 507 -16.74 14.03 -22.42
N VAL A 508 -17.38 14.78 -21.52
CA VAL A 508 -18.36 15.82 -21.87
C VAL A 508 -17.71 17.05 -22.49
N GLN A 509 -16.39 17.24 -22.35
CA GLN A 509 -15.67 18.36 -22.96
C GLN A 509 -15.39 18.18 -24.46
N THR A 510 -15.85 17.10 -25.08
CA THR A 510 -15.60 16.86 -26.51
C THR A 510 -16.31 17.95 -27.36
N PRO A 511 -15.59 18.64 -28.30
CA PRO A 511 -16.18 19.61 -29.22
C PRO A 511 -17.28 19.00 -30.10
N CYS A 512 -18.37 19.75 -30.34
CA CYS A 512 -19.46 19.33 -31.22
C CYS A 512 -20.00 20.51 -32.04
N LYS A 513 -20.22 20.28 -33.35
CA LYS A 513 -20.74 21.26 -34.33
C LYS A 513 -21.97 20.77 -35.09
N LYS A 514 -22.61 19.69 -34.64
CA LYS A 514 -23.75 19.09 -35.34
C LYS A 514 -25.00 19.96 -35.24
N ARG A 515 -25.93 19.80 -36.19
CA ARG A 515 -27.27 20.44 -36.19
C ARG A 515 -27.22 21.98 -36.12
N GLY A 516 -26.23 22.60 -36.74
CA GLY A 516 -26.11 24.06 -36.87
C GLY A 516 -25.80 24.79 -35.56
N VAL A 517 -25.39 24.08 -34.50
CA VAL A 517 -25.00 24.66 -33.21
C VAL A 517 -23.58 24.27 -32.84
N VAL A 518 -22.86 25.19 -32.18
CA VAL A 518 -21.53 24.94 -31.63
C VAL A 518 -21.64 24.78 -30.11
N LYS A 519 -21.13 23.68 -29.58
CA LYS A 519 -21.09 23.41 -28.14
C LYS A 519 -20.10 24.35 -27.45
N THR A 520 -20.59 25.18 -26.53
CA THR A 520 -19.79 26.20 -25.82
C THR A 520 -19.63 25.89 -24.33
N ASN A 521 -20.62 25.21 -23.72
CA ASN A 521 -20.59 24.82 -22.32
C ASN A 521 -20.91 23.33 -22.16
N CYS A 522 -20.42 22.73 -21.09
CA CYS A 522 -20.74 21.38 -20.69
C CYS A 522 -20.81 21.26 -19.16
N TYR A 523 -21.52 20.24 -18.68
CA TYR A 523 -21.91 20.14 -17.27
C TYR A 523 -21.56 18.80 -16.63
N VAL A 524 -21.18 18.87 -15.36
CA VAL A 524 -20.98 17.70 -14.49
C VAL A 524 -21.86 17.90 -13.27
N PHE A 525 -22.78 16.97 -13.04
CA PHE A 525 -23.64 16.93 -11.87
C PHE A 525 -23.13 15.86 -10.92
N ASP A 526 -22.54 16.28 -9.81
CA ASP A 526 -22.06 15.40 -8.74
C ASP A 526 -22.96 15.54 -7.50
N PHE A 527 -23.39 14.42 -6.93
CA PHE A 527 -24.30 14.39 -5.78
C PHE A 527 -23.56 14.03 -4.47
N ALA A 528 -22.22 14.13 -4.47
CA ALA A 528 -21.33 13.97 -3.33
C ALA A 528 -20.29 15.12 -3.28
N PRO A 529 -20.59 16.21 -2.53
CA PRO A 529 -19.72 17.38 -2.47
C PRO A 529 -18.32 17.06 -1.96
N ASP A 530 -18.19 16.37 -0.82
CA ASP A 530 -16.88 16.09 -0.19
C ASP A 530 -15.92 15.31 -1.13
N ARG A 531 -16.48 14.43 -1.96
CA ARG A 531 -15.72 13.69 -2.99
C ARG A 531 -15.21 14.64 -4.07
N THR A 532 -16.10 15.44 -4.65
CA THR A 532 -15.74 16.40 -5.71
C THR A 532 -14.60 17.30 -5.24
N LEU A 533 -14.71 17.79 -4.01
CA LEU A 533 -13.75 18.70 -3.41
C LEU A 533 -12.39 18.05 -3.17
N LYS A 534 -12.38 16.82 -2.63
CA LYS A 534 -11.17 16.02 -2.48
C LYS A 534 -10.46 15.83 -3.83
N ILE A 535 -11.20 15.44 -4.87
CA ILE A 535 -10.65 15.13 -6.19
C ILE A 535 -10.08 16.38 -6.87
N VAL A 536 -10.78 17.51 -6.77
CA VAL A 536 -10.28 18.79 -7.26
C VAL A 536 -8.98 19.17 -6.53
N ALA A 537 -8.95 19.08 -5.20
CA ALA A 537 -7.74 19.40 -4.43
C ALA A 537 -6.56 18.46 -4.74
N GLU A 538 -6.80 17.15 -4.85
CA GLU A 538 -5.78 16.16 -5.25
C GLU A 538 -5.22 16.45 -6.65
N SER A 539 -6.08 16.90 -7.59
CA SER A 539 -5.64 17.24 -8.95
C SER A 539 -4.75 18.49 -8.98
N VAL A 540 -5.04 19.49 -8.15
CA VAL A 540 -4.23 20.70 -8.02
C VAL A 540 -2.88 20.38 -7.36
N ALA A 541 -2.90 19.63 -6.25
CA ALA A 541 -1.68 19.26 -5.53
C ALA A 541 -0.73 18.38 -6.36
N ALA A 542 -1.26 17.52 -7.23
CA ALA A 542 -0.46 16.69 -8.12
C ALA A 542 0.17 17.45 -9.30
N ASN A 543 -0.42 18.59 -9.68
CA ASN A 543 0.09 19.46 -10.75
C ASN A 543 0.98 20.60 -10.22
N ALA A 544 1.03 20.81 -8.90
CA ALA A 544 1.94 21.76 -8.27
C ALA A 544 3.40 21.29 -8.49
N ARG A 545 4.21 22.15 -9.13
CA ARG A 545 5.63 21.86 -9.37
C ARG A 545 6.35 21.61 -8.04
N ALA A 546 7.16 20.56 -7.99
CA ALA A 546 7.95 20.23 -6.80
C ALA A 546 8.77 21.46 -6.34
N GLY A 547 8.48 21.98 -5.14
CA GLY A 547 9.23 23.06 -4.51
C GLY A 547 8.47 24.36 -4.19
N GLN A 548 7.20 24.50 -4.57
CA GLN A 548 6.41 25.70 -4.24
C GLN A 548 5.82 25.66 -2.81
N THR A 549 5.53 26.85 -2.24
CA THR A 549 5.07 27.05 -0.84
C THR A 549 3.57 26.82 -0.69
N ARG A 550 3.06 26.64 0.56
CA ARG A 550 1.61 26.49 0.86
C ARG A 550 0.70 27.60 0.28
N GLN A 551 1.26 28.79 0.03
CA GLN A 551 0.54 29.89 -0.64
C GLN A 551 0.18 29.53 -2.10
N SER A 552 1.07 28.82 -2.79
CA SER A 552 0.90 28.43 -4.19
C SER A 552 -0.19 27.39 -4.42
N ASP A 553 -0.40 26.44 -3.50
CA ASP A 553 -1.49 25.45 -3.60
C ASP A 553 -2.87 26.12 -3.46
N ARG A 554 -2.96 27.12 -2.58
CA ARG A 554 -4.16 27.94 -2.41
C ARG A 554 -4.43 28.76 -3.67
N ASP A 555 -3.41 29.37 -4.23
CA ASP A 555 -3.52 30.17 -5.45
C ASP A 555 -3.89 29.30 -6.67
N ALA A 556 -3.30 28.11 -6.79
CA ALA A 556 -3.63 27.15 -7.84
C ALA A 556 -5.05 26.59 -7.70
N LEU A 557 -5.53 26.34 -6.47
CA LEU A 557 -6.91 25.93 -6.22
C LEU A 557 -7.89 27.06 -6.52
N ASN A 558 -7.56 28.31 -6.14
CA ASN A 558 -8.34 29.49 -6.49
C ASN A 558 -8.42 29.70 -8.01
N GLU A 559 -7.32 29.49 -8.72
CA GLU A 559 -7.28 29.61 -10.18
C GLU A 559 -8.10 28.51 -10.86
N PHE A 560 -8.01 27.26 -10.38
CA PHE A 560 -8.86 26.18 -10.85
C PHE A 560 -10.35 26.50 -10.68
N MET A 561 -10.74 27.00 -9.51
CA MET A 561 -12.12 27.39 -9.20
C MET A 561 -12.64 28.53 -10.07
N LYS A 562 -11.75 29.40 -10.59
CA LYS A 562 -12.12 30.47 -11.54
C LYS A 562 -12.53 29.90 -12.91
N PHE A 563 -11.86 28.87 -13.38
CA PHE A 563 -12.10 28.27 -14.70
C PHE A 563 -13.07 27.08 -14.69
N CYS A 564 -13.20 26.42 -13.54
CA CYS A 564 -14.14 25.35 -13.28
C CYS A 564 -14.90 25.65 -11.98
N PRO A 565 -15.99 26.43 -12.04
CA PRO A 565 -16.72 26.80 -10.83
C PRO A 565 -17.34 25.55 -10.21
N VAL A 566 -16.97 25.26 -8.95
CA VAL A 566 -17.63 24.25 -8.12
C VAL A 566 -18.71 24.93 -7.28
N ILE A 567 -19.97 24.68 -7.63
CA ILE A 567 -21.12 25.31 -7.00
C ILE A 567 -21.78 24.30 -6.06
N ALA A 568 -21.87 24.64 -4.77
CA ALA A 568 -22.69 23.90 -3.82
C ALA A 568 -24.13 24.41 -3.89
N MET A 569 -25.08 23.49 -4.06
CA MET A 569 -26.49 23.77 -3.89
C MET A 569 -26.93 23.28 -2.51
N SER A 570 -27.05 24.22 -1.56
CA SER A 570 -27.50 23.95 -0.18
C SER A 570 -28.79 24.74 0.09
N GLY A 571 -29.93 24.07 -0.04
CA GLY A 571 -31.24 24.76 -0.04
C GLY A 571 -31.40 25.68 -1.26
N SER A 572 -32.22 26.74 -1.13
CA SER A 572 -32.61 27.67 -2.21
C SER A 572 -31.53 28.65 -2.70
N ARG A 573 -30.24 28.44 -2.36
CA ARG A 573 -29.15 29.35 -2.74
C ARG A 573 -27.95 28.59 -3.30
N MET A 574 -27.54 28.97 -4.52
CA MET A 574 -26.25 28.57 -5.10
C MET A 574 -25.12 29.31 -4.38
N LYS A 575 -24.17 28.57 -3.81
CA LYS A 575 -22.98 29.14 -3.17
C LYS A 575 -21.72 28.55 -3.79
N THR A 576 -20.84 29.41 -4.29
CA THR A 576 -19.49 29.02 -4.72
C THR A 576 -18.68 28.61 -3.49
N PHE A 577 -17.95 27.49 -3.58
CA PHE A 577 -17.04 27.09 -2.51
C PHE A 577 -15.87 28.06 -2.37
N ASP A 578 -15.40 28.23 -1.13
CA ASP A 578 -14.22 29.00 -0.77
C ASP A 578 -13.05 28.02 -0.55
N ALA A 579 -11.90 28.29 -1.19
CA ALA A 579 -10.70 27.46 -1.11
C ALA A 579 -10.26 27.17 0.34
N ASP A 580 -10.47 28.11 1.28
CA ASP A 580 -10.09 27.92 2.69
C ASP A 580 -10.94 26.84 3.37
N LYS A 581 -12.23 26.79 3.06
CA LYS A 581 -13.13 25.75 3.58
C LYS A 581 -12.81 24.38 2.98
N LEU A 582 -12.39 24.35 1.72
CA LEU A 582 -11.99 23.12 1.02
C LEU A 582 -10.72 22.52 1.61
N LEU A 583 -9.70 23.34 1.82
CA LEU A 583 -8.47 22.92 2.46
C LEU A 583 -8.73 22.44 3.89
N GLY A 584 -9.63 23.09 4.64
CA GLY A 584 -10.06 22.65 5.97
C GLY A 584 -10.73 21.27 5.97
N GLN A 585 -11.65 21.01 5.04
CA GLN A 585 -12.30 19.69 4.90
C GLN A 585 -11.31 18.59 4.48
N LEU A 586 -10.33 18.91 3.64
CA LEU A 586 -9.27 17.97 3.25
C LEU A 586 -8.37 17.60 4.43
N LYS A 587 -7.92 18.59 5.22
CA LYS A 587 -7.11 18.35 6.43
C LYS A 587 -7.85 17.47 7.43
N ARG A 588 -9.16 17.67 7.60
CA ARG A 588 -10.00 16.78 8.40
C ARG A 588 -9.98 15.34 7.90
N ALA A 589 -9.93 15.10 6.60
CA ALA A 589 -9.85 13.75 6.08
C ALA A 589 -8.45 13.13 6.25
N TYR A 590 -7.40 13.92 6.07
CA TYR A 590 -6.03 13.50 6.37
C TYR A 590 -5.85 13.13 7.84
N ALA A 591 -6.42 13.91 8.75
CA ALA A 591 -6.44 13.61 10.18
C ALA A 591 -7.23 12.33 10.49
N GLU A 592 -8.37 12.08 9.85
CA GLU A 592 -9.11 10.80 10.00
C GLU A 592 -8.23 9.62 9.59
N ARG A 593 -7.55 9.73 8.45
CA ARG A 593 -6.68 8.68 7.92
C ARG A 593 -5.47 8.44 8.82
N ALA A 594 -4.84 9.52 9.29
CA ALA A 594 -3.73 9.46 10.23
C ALA A 594 -4.13 8.79 11.55
N ALA A 595 -5.27 9.15 12.13
CA ALA A 595 -5.78 8.53 13.36
C ALA A 595 -6.08 7.03 13.16
N ARG A 596 -6.72 6.66 12.04
CA ARG A 596 -7.06 5.25 11.73
C ARG A 596 -5.84 4.36 11.45
N ASN A 597 -4.78 4.96 10.91
CA ASN A 597 -3.53 4.25 10.63
C ASN A 597 -2.54 4.30 11.82
N GLY A 598 -2.97 4.78 13.00
CA GLY A 598 -2.09 4.85 14.18
C GLY A 598 -0.90 5.76 13.97
N PHE A 599 -1.09 6.88 13.27
CA PHE A 599 -0.08 7.87 12.90
C PHE A 599 1.00 7.37 11.90
N ASP A 600 0.80 6.19 11.30
CA ASP A 600 1.59 5.73 10.15
C ASP A 600 1.06 6.33 8.83
N ASP A 601 1.10 7.66 8.72
CA ASP A 601 0.60 8.38 7.55
C ASP A 601 1.54 9.50 7.12
N ARG A 602 1.69 9.70 5.81
CA ARG A 602 2.54 10.77 5.27
C ARG A 602 1.96 12.17 5.52
N ALA A 603 0.64 12.27 5.64
CA ALA A 603 -0.05 13.55 5.81
C ALA A 603 0.17 14.18 7.20
N LEU A 604 0.77 13.43 8.13
CA LEU A 604 1.17 13.95 9.44
C LEU A 604 2.42 14.85 9.35
N TYR A 605 3.14 14.83 8.23
CA TYR A 605 4.37 15.59 8.03
C TYR A 605 4.19 16.66 6.96
N ASN A 606 4.98 17.73 7.07
CA ASN A 606 4.92 18.88 6.17
C ASN A 606 6.11 18.89 5.18
N ASP A 607 6.10 19.87 4.28
CA ASP A 607 7.08 19.97 3.19
C ASP A 607 8.43 20.60 3.58
N GLU A 608 8.65 20.96 4.84
CA GLU A 608 9.99 21.34 5.32
C GLU A 608 11.01 20.19 5.14
N LEU A 609 10.52 18.95 5.06
CA LEU A 609 11.30 17.76 4.72
C LEU A 609 11.92 17.79 3.31
N LEU A 610 11.50 18.70 2.42
CA LEU A 610 12.14 18.93 1.12
C LEU A 610 13.35 19.88 1.21
N ARG A 611 13.50 20.59 2.33
CA ARG A 611 14.49 21.65 2.54
C ARG A 611 15.43 21.34 3.71
N LEU A 612 15.80 20.06 3.85
CA LEU A 612 16.74 19.61 4.88
C LEU A 612 18.14 20.17 4.60
N ASN A 613 18.71 20.88 5.57
CA ASN A 613 20.11 21.27 5.53
C ASN A 613 21.01 20.12 6.05
N ASP A 614 22.34 20.26 5.92
CA ASP A 614 23.27 19.20 6.35
C ASP A 614 23.18 18.88 7.85
N LEU A 615 22.91 19.89 8.70
CA LEU A 615 22.68 19.70 10.13
C LEU A 615 21.44 18.83 10.38
N ASP A 616 20.35 19.09 9.66
CA ASP A 616 19.11 18.32 9.78
C ASP A 616 19.30 16.88 9.32
N ILE A 617 20.05 16.70 8.23
CA ILE A 617 20.39 15.38 7.70
C ILE A 617 21.18 14.58 8.74
N ASP A 618 22.12 15.21 9.43
CA ASP A 618 22.91 14.55 10.47
C ASP A 618 22.08 14.26 11.73
N LYS A 619 21.17 15.16 12.11
CA LYS A 619 20.17 14.88 13.16
C LYS A 619 19.29 13.68 12.79
N PHE A 620 18.79 13.60 11.54
CA PHE A 620 18.02 12.45 11.05
C PHE A 620 18.83 11.16 11.02
N LYS A 621 20.10 11.20 10.60
CA LYS A 621 20.98 10.01 10.65
C LYS A 621 21.17 9.53 12.09
N ASN A 622 21.38 10.44 13.04
CA ASN A 622 21.54 10.09 14.44
C ASN A 622 20.25 9.49 15.01
N LEU A 623 19.09 10.09 14.73
CA LEU A 623 17.80 9.53 15.11
C LEU A 623 17.55 8.15 14.47
N GLY A 624 17.92 7.97 13.20
CA GLY A 624 17.84 6.69 12.50
C GLY A 624 18.76 5.61 13.08
N LYS A 625 19.95 5.99 13.58
CA LYS A 625 20.85 5.07 14.31
C LYS A 625 20.24 4.63 15.63
N ILE A 626 19.58 5.55 16.34
CA ILE A 626 18.91 5.29 17.63
C ILE A 626 17.74 4.32 17.45
N ILE A 627 16.87 4.58 16.46
CA ILE A 627 15.67 3.76 16.22
C ILE A 627 16.02 2.38 15.63
N GLY A 628 17.20 2.25 15.01
CA GLY A 628 17.57 1.10 14.20
C GLY A 628 16.71 0.99 12.94
N SER A 629 17.04 0.04 12.05
CA SER A 629 16.21 -0.24 10.88
C SER A 629 14.88 -0.88 11.31
N SER A 630 13.94 -0.09 11.80
CA SER A 630 12.59 -0.56 12.11
C SER A 630 11.99 -1.14 10.83
N LYS A 631 11.55 -2.40 10.89
CA LYS A 631 10.80 -3.01 9.80
C LYS A 631 9.42 -2.34 9.79
N SER A 632 9.29 -1.26 9.02
CA SER A 632 7.99 -0.71 8.66
C SER A 632 7.13 -1.83 8.07
N GLN A 633 5.88 -1.96 8.52
CA GLN A 633 4.90 -2.86 7.89
C GLN A 633 4.92 -2.65 6.37
N ALA A 634 4.91 -3.75 5.62
CA ALA A 634 4.42 -3.70 4.26
C ALA A 634 3.01 -3.09 4.29
N LYS A 635 2.73 -2.14 3.39
CA LYS A 635 1.36 -1.64 3.19
C LYS A 635 0.41 -2.85 3.11
N ARG A 636 -0.76 -2.75 3.75
CA ARG A 636 -1.94 -3.45 3.22
C ARG A 636 -2.31 -2.76 1.91
N ASP A 637 -1.51 -3.00 0.87
CA ASP A 637 -2.05 -2.91 -0.47
C ASP A 637 -3.13 -3.98 -0.53
N ILE A 638 -4.29 -3.61 -1.07
CA ILE A 638 -5.27 -4.59 -1.50
C ILE A 638 -4.52 -5.46 -2.52
N THR A 639 -4.19 -6.68 -2.11
CA THR A 639 -3.40 -7.61 -2.90
C THR A 639 -4.25 -8.06 -4.08
N ILE A 640 -4.01 -7.46 -5.25
CA ILE A 640 -4.46 -8.03 -6.51
C ILE A 640 -3.29 -8.90 -7.00
N ASN A 641 -3.30 -10.14 -6.52
CA ASN A 641 -2.42 -11.27 -6.81
C ASN A 641 -0.99 -11.28 -6.25
N ASP A 642 -0.66 -12.47 -5.72
CA ASP A 642 0.51 -12.83 -4.93
C ASP A 642 1.31 -13.89 -5.70
N GLN A 643 2.50 -13.56 -6.23
CA GLN A 643 3.43 -14.54 -6.82
C GLN A 643 4.91 -14.10 -6.68
N GLY A 644 5.53 -14.44 -5.53
CA GLY A 644 6.66 -15.39 -5.52
C GLY A 644 8.05 -15.03 -6.08
N LEU A 645 8.55 -13.79 -5.98
CA LEU A 645 9.98 -13.49 -6.22
C LEU A 645 10.61 -12.73 -5.05
N THR A 646 11.87 -13.04 -4.72
CA THR A 646 12.53 -12.50 -3.52
C THR A 646 13.21 -11.15 -3.76
N ASP A 647 13.28 -10.30 -2.73
CA ASP A 647 13.85 -8.93 -2.80
C ASP A 647 15.32 -8.88 -3.27
N ALA A 648 16.07 -9.97 -3.10
CA ALA A 648 17.46 -10.08 -3.53
C ALA A 648 17.61 -10.21 -5.06
N GLU A 649 16.66 -10.88 -5.72
CA GLU A 649 16.64 -11.07 -7.18
C GLU A 649 16.23 -9.76 -7.88
N ARG A 650 15.29 -9.01 -7.30
CA ARG A 650 14.94 -7.64 -7.75
C ARG A 650 16.09 -6.64 -7.63
N LYS A 651 16.98 -6.81 -6.64
CA LYS A 651 18.14 -5.92 -6.44
C LYS A 651 19.27 -6.21 -7.45
N LYS A 652 19.54 -7.49 -7.75
CA LYS A 652 20.57 -7.89 -8.73
C LYS A 652 20.26 -7.41 -10.16
N LEU A 653 18.99 -7.49 -10.59
CA LEU A 653 18.55 -6.97 -11.90
C LEU A 653 18.66 -5.44 -12.03
N ARG A 654 18.59 -4.71 -10.91
CA ARG A 654 18.60 -3.25 -10.88
C ARG A 654 20.02 -2.65 -10.84
N ASP A 655 21.01 -3.43 -10.38
CA ASP A 655 22.40 -2.99 -10.29
C ASP A 655 23.19 -3.22 -11.60
N THR A 656 22.67 -4.04 -12.53
CA THR A 656 23.23 -4.22 -13.88
C THR A 656 22.95 -3.07 -14.87
N LEU A 657 22.15 -2.06 -14.47
CA LEU A 657 21.78 -0.91 -15.32
C LEU A 657 21.91 0.41 -14.54
N LYS A 658 23.10 1.00 -14.49
CA LYS A 658 23.24 2.41 -14.06
C LYS A 658 24.19 3.18 -14.97
N ARG A 659 23.67 4.27 -15.53
CA ARG A 659 24.42 5.43 -16.04
C ARG A 659 24.75 6.37 -14.87
N GLU A 660 25.85 7.09 -14.96
CA GLU A 660 26.19 8.19 -14.05
C GLU A 660 25.19 9.37 -14.21
N PRO A 661 24.48 9.79 -13.15
CA PRO A 661 23.50 10.88 -13.20
C PRO A 661 24.15 12.27 -13.22
N SER A 662 23.43 13.29 -13.73
CA SER A 662 23.93 14.68 -13.75
C SER A 662 24.01 15.27 -12.32
N PRO A 663 24.83 16.31 -12.05
CA PRO A 663 24.96 16.89 -10.71
C PRO A 663 23.63 17.37 -10.10
N GLU A 664 22.74 17.95 -10.92
CA GLU A 664 21.40 18.39 -10.48
C GLU A 664 20.44 17.22 -10.25
N GLU A 665 20.49 16.16 -11.07
CA GLU A 665 19.73 14.92 -10.86
C GLU A 665 20.19 14.18 -9.61
N ILE A 666 21.51 14.12 -9.37
CA ILE A 666 22.10 13.57 -8.14
C ILE A 666 21.55 14.34 -6.94
N GLU A 667 21.49 15.67 -7.01
CA GLU A 667 21.03 16.49 -5.90
C GLU A 667 19.51 16.40 -5.67
N ALA A 668 18.69 16.45 -6.71
CA ALA A 668 17.24 16.28 -6.60
C ALA A 668 16.87 14.87 -6.10
N ARG A 669 17.52 13.84 -6.63
CA ARG A 669 17.37 12.45 -6.17
C ARG A 669 17.88 12.30 -4.73
N ARG A 670 18.98 12.97 -4.37
CA ARG A 670 19.48 13.04 -2.99
C ARG A 670 18.43 13.66 -2.07
N ARG A 671 17.81 14.80 -2.45
CA ARG A 671 16.75 15.46 -1.66
C ARG A 671 15.48 14.60 -1.54
N ARG A 672 15.02 13.95 -2.62
CA ARG A 672 13.87 13.01 -2.58
C ARG A 672 14.16 11.80 -1.69
N ASN A 673 15.35 11.21 -1.82
CA ASN A 673 15.79 10.10 -0.97
C ASN A 673 15.89 10.53 0.50
N GLN A 674 16.40 11.74 0.76
CA GLN A 674 16.48 12.32 2.10
C GLN A 674 15.08 12.54 2.70
N LYS A 675 14.11 13.11 1.96
CA LYS A 675 12.71 13.24 2.41
C LYS A 675 12.11 11.88 2.74
N SER A 676 12.22 10.90 1.83
CA SER A 676 11.65 9.56 2.06
C SER A 676 12.28 8.89 3.28
N ASN A 677 13.60 9.02 3.45
CA ASN A 677 14.30 8.48 4.61
C ASN A 677 13.88 9.19 5.91
N ALA A 678 13.78 10.52 5.90
CA ALA A 678 13.31 11.30 7.04
C ALA A 678 11.88 10.92 7.44
N ILE A 679 10.95 10.77 6.49
CA ILE A 679 9.59 10.29 6.77
C ILE A 679 9.62 8.90 7.40
N LYS A 680 10.44 7.97 6.91
CA LYS A 680 10.55 6.62 7.50
C LYS A 680 11.05 6.69 8.95
N ILE A 681 12.03 7.55 9.23
CA ILE A 681 12.59 7.76 10.57
C ILE A 681 11.54 8.37 11.50
N LEU A 682 10.86 9.44 11.05
CA LEU A 682 9.80 10.09 11.83
C LEU A 682 8.64 9.14 12.11
N ARG A 683 8.21 8.33 11.13
CA ARG A 683 7.18 7.31 11.31
C ARG A 683 7.54 6.33 12.41
N GLY A 684 8.82 5.94 12.50
CA GLY A 684 9.33 5.16 13.61
C GLY A 684 8.87 5.79 14.94
N VAL A 685 9.08 7.08 15.15
CA VAL A 685 8.68 7.77 16.37
C VAL A 685 7.15 7.99 16.46
N SER A 686 6.51 8.46 15.40
CA SER A 686 5.12 8.95 15.43
C SER A 686 4.09 7.87 15.77
N ILE A 687 4.32 6.61 15.39
CA ILE A 687 3.37 5.51 15.65
C ILE A 687 3.16 5.18 17.13
N ARG A 688 4.08 5.65 18.01
CA ARG A 688 4.00 5.45 19.47
C ARG A 688 3.17 6.53 20.17
N MET A 689 2.95 7.67 19.52
CA MET A 689 2.22 8.81 20.08
C MET A 689 0.72 8.57 20.34
N PRO A 690 -0.04 7.84 19.49
CA PRO A 690 -1.48 7.65 19.69
C PRO A 690 -1.88 7.12 21.07
N LEU A 691 -1.11 6.17 21.62
CA LEU A 691 -1.38 5.59 22.93
C LEU A 691 -1.15 6.60 24.07
N LEU A 692 -0.12 7.45 23.93
CA LEU A 692 0.19 8.51 24.88
C LEU A 692 -0.86 9.63 24.81
N ILE A 693 -1.31 10.00 23.60
CA ILE A 693 -2.42 10.94 23.40
C ILE A 693 -3.72 10.41 24.01
N TYR A 694 -3.98 9.10 23.87
CA TYR A 694 -5.11 8.45 24.51
C TYR A 694 -5.03 8.54 26.04
N GLY A 695 -3.85 8.30 26.64
CA GLY A 695 -3.62 8.37 28.08
C GLY A 695 -3.52 9.77 28.67
N ALA A 696 -3.25 10.80 27.86
CA ALA A 696 -2.98 12.16 28.30
C ALA A 696 -4.14 12.74 29.14
N ASP A 697 -3.81 13.34 30.27
CA ASP A 697 -4.80 13.91 31.19
C ASP A 697 -5.05 15.38 30.86
N VAL A 698 -5.75 15.59 29.76
CA VAL A 698 -6.10 16.90 29.21
C VAL A 698 -7.62 16.94 29.02
N PRO A 699 -8.30 18.09 29.27
CA PRO A 699 -9.71 18.29 28.93
C PRO A 699 -9.97 18.15 27.42
N LEU A 700 -11.10 17.58 27.02
CA LEU A 700 -11.37 17.24 25.61
C LEU A 700 -11.51 18.44 24.67
N ASP A 701 -11.90 19.58 25.21
CA ASP A 701 -11.98 20.88 24.56
C ASP A 701 -10.61 21.56 24.41
N GLU A 702 -9.55 21.04 25.04
CA GLU A 702 -8.19 21.52 24.91
C GLU A 702 -7.38 20.67 23.89
N ASP A 703 -6.74 21.37 22.96
CA ASP A 703 -5.90 20.80 21.92
C ASP A 703 -4.55 20.32 22.46
N ILE A 704 -4.20 19.08 22.15
CA ILE A 704 -2.84 18.54 22.34
C ILE A 704 -2.04 18.88 21.08
N THR A 705 -1.25 19.94 21.17
CA THR A 705 -0.36 20.33 20.06
C THR A 705 0.95 19.54 20.09
N ILE A 706 1.63 19.43 18.95
CA ILE A 706 2.91 18.71 18.85
C ILE A 706 3.99 19.33 19.74
N GLU A 707 3.91 20.65 19.99
CA GLU A 707 4.84 21.38 20.85
C GLU A 707 4.67 21.04 22.33
N ARG A 708 3.42 20.92 22.80
CA ARG A 708 3.10 20.61 24.21
C ARG A 708 3.09 19.11 24.49
N PHE A 709 3.11 18.26 23.46
CA PHE A 709 2.96 16.82 23.60
C PHE A 709 3.98 16.19 24.55
N ALA A 710 5.27 16.54 24.41
CA ALA A 710 6.34 15.96 25.22
C ALA A 710 6.25 16.37 26.70
N ASP A 711 5.75 17.57 26.98
CA ASP A 711 5.60 18.12 28.34
C ASP A 711 4.49 17.42 29.13
N LEU A 712 3.52 16.81 28.44
CA LEU A 712 2.41 16.07 29.05
C LEU A 712 2.81 14.68 29.56
N ILE A 713 4.02 14.23 29.27
CA ILE A 713 4.51 12.87 29.51
C ILE A 713 5.66 12.93 30.52
N ASP A 714 5.58 12.17 31.61
CA ASP A 714 6.67 12.04 32.58
C ASP A 714 7.85 11.23 32.01
N ASP A 715 9.04 11.37 32.60
CA ASP A 715 10.28 10.79 32.04
C ASP A 715 10.27 9.25 32.05
N ASP A 716 9.70 8.63 33.09
CA ASP A 716 9.55 7.17 33.17
C ASP A 716 8.65 6.65 32.04
N SER A 717 7.54 7.35 31.80
CA SER A 717 6.60 7.03 30.71
C SER A 717 7.19 7.28 29.34
N TRP A 718 7.97 8.35 29.18
CA TRP A 718 8.69 8.62 27.93
C TRP A 718 9.66 7.47 27.63
N ALA A 719 10.47 7.07 28.61
CA ALA A 719 11.44 5.97 28.45
C ALA A 719 10.79 4.60 28.17
N GLU A 720 9.57 4.35 28.68
CA GLU A 720 8.85 3.09 28.45
C GLU A 720 8.16 3.02 27.08
N PHE A 721 7.55 4.11 26.61
CA PHE A 721 6.70 4.09 25.42
C PHE A 721 7.37 4.64 24.16
N MET A 722 8.42 5.46 24.28
CA MET A 722 9.17 6.02 23.16
C MET A 722 10.41 5.16 22.83
N PRO A 723 10.97 5.24 21.61
CA PRO A 723 12.12 4.41 21.26
C PRO A 723 13.31 4.71 22.16
N ALA A 724 13.98 3.66 22.65
CA ALA A 724 15.15 3.78 23.51
C ALA A 724 16.20 4.71 22.91
N GLY A 725 16.66 5.69 23.69
CA GLY A 725 17.66 6.68 23.27
C GLY A 725 17.09 7.94 22.60
N VAL A 726 15.79 8.02 22.31
CA VAL A 726 15.14 9.27 21.88
C VAL A 726 14.73 10.07 23.10
N THR A 727 15.47 11.12 23.46
CA THR A 727 15.11 12.03 24.56
C THR A 727 14.10 13.10 24.10
N LYS A 728 13.49 13.82 25.05
CA LYS A 728 12.57 14.92 24.75
C LYS A 728 13.27 16.06 23.99
N GLU A 729 14.54 16.32 24.28
CA GLU A 729 15.36 17.31 23.58
C GLU A 729 15.62 16.89 22.14
N ILE A 730 15.95 15.61 21.92
CA ILE A 730 16.10 15.05 20.57
C ILE A 730 14.78 15.16 19.81
N PHE A 731 13.64 14.89 20.46
CA PHE A 731 12.33 15.00 19.83
C PHE A 731 12.00 16.45 19.42
N ALA A 732 12.36 17.44 20.26
CA ALA A 732 12.11 18.85 20.01
C ALA A 732 12.71 19.34 18.67
N ASP A 733 13.88 18.80 18.29
CA ASP A 733 14.53 19.11 17.02
C ASP A 733 13.70 18.76 15.77
N PHE A 734 12.74 17.83 15.89
CA PHE A 734 11.95 17.33 14.77
C PHE A 734 10.52 17.87 14.72
N ILE A 735 10.07 18.63 15.72
CA ILE A 735 8.70 19.14 15.83
C ILE A 735 8.29 19.93 14.58
N ARG A 736 9.19 20.75 14.03
CA ARG A 736 8.92 21.59 12.86
C ARG A 736 8.56 20.82 11.59
N PHE A 737 8.88 19.52 11.51
CA PHE A 737 8.56 18.68 10.35
C PHE A 737 7.15 18.08 10.40
N TYR A 738 6.40 18.27 11.49
CA TYR A 738 5.02 17.81 11.64
C TYR A 738 4.02 18.84 11.09
N ASP A 739 2.92 18.37 10.51
CA ASP A 739 1.78 19.24 10.23
C ASP A 739 0.92 19.41 11.48
N ARG A 740 1.00 20.60 12.08
CA ARG A 740 0.35 20.93 13.37
C ARG A 740 -1.16 20.67 13.34
N ASP A 741 -1.84 21.08 12.29
CA ASP A 741 -3.31 20.97 12.21
C ASP A 741 -3.73 19.51 12.09
N VAL A 742 -3.02 18.73 11.25
CA VAL A 742 -3.31 17.30 11.09
C VAL A 742 -3.03 16.54 12.38
N PHE A 743 -1.95 16.87 13.10
CA PHE A 743 -1.62 16.24 14.38
C PHE A 743 -2.68 16.49 15.44
N VAL A 744 -3.06 17.76 15.65
CA VAL A 744 -4.08 18.16 16.65
C VAL A 744 -5.41 17.48 16.36
N GLU A 745 -5.89 17.56 15.11
CA GLU A 745 -7.15 16.95 14.69
C GLU A 745 -7.14 15.42 14.81
N ALA A 746 -6.02 14.77 14.47
CA ALA A 746 -5.90 13.32 14.59
C ALA A 746 -5.88 12.88 16.06
N GLY A 747 -5.20 13.64 16.93
CA GLY A 747 -5.20 13.41 18.37
C GLY A 747 -6.57 13.62 19.02
N HIS A 748 -7.26 14.70 18.65
CA HIS A 748 -8.64 14.97 19.08
C HIS A 748 -9.57 13.80 18.70
N ARG A 749 -9.43 13.21 17.51
CA ARG A 749 -10.26 12.05 17.08
C ARG A 749 -10.03 10.80 17.90
N ILE A 750 -8.80 10.50 18.30
CA ILE A 750 -8.50 9.36 19.17
C ILE A 750 -9.24 9.52 20.50
N ARG A 751 -9.16 10.73 21.08
CA ARG A 751 -9.79 11.06 22.37
C ARG A 751 -11.32 11.09 22.27
N GLN A 752 -11.86 11.65 21.19
CA GLN A 752 -13.30 11.69 20.95
C GLN A 752 -13.88 10.28 20.78
N ARG A 753 -13.22 9.38 20.04
CA ARG A 753 -13.68 7.99 19.90
C ARG A 753 -13.75 7.25 21.24
N ALA A 754 -12.79 7.51 22.12
CA ALA A 754 -12.78 6.95 23.47
C ALA A 754 -13.93 7.52 24.32
N LYS A 755 -14.23 8.82 24.21
CA LYS A 755 -15.42 9.43 24.86
C LYS A 755 -16.73 8.89 24.30
N ASP A 756 -16.87 8.77 22.99
CA ASP A 756 -18.07 8.23 22.36
C ASP A 756 -18.33 6.77 22.77
N ALA A 757 -17.34 6.06 23.31
CA ALA A 757 -17.51 4.72 23.86
C ALA A 757 -18.14 4.73 25.26
N ASP A 758 -18.04 5.84 25.99
CA ASP A 758 -18.56 5.95 27.35
C ASP A 758 -20.10 6.05 27.42
N GLU A 759 -20.74 6.34 26.29
CA GLU A 759 -22.20 6.34 26.16
C GLU A 759 -22.77 4.91 26.07
N LEU A 760 -21.95 3.93 25.69
CA LEU A 760 -22.35 2.54 25.44
C LEU A 760 -22.40 1.70 26.72
N PRO A 761 -23.16 0.59 26.73
CA PRO A 761 -23.10 -0.43 27.78
C PRO A 761 -21.68 -1.03 27.91
N PRO A 762 -21.32 -1.61 29.07
CA PRO A 762 -19.94 -2.04 29.34
C PRO A 762 -19.33 -3.02 28.33
N ALA A 763 -20.10 -3.98 27.82
CA ALA A 763 -19.64 -4.94 26.81
C ALA A 763 -19.34 -4.26 25.47
N GLU A 764 -20.30 -3.49 24.93
CA GLU A 764 -20.12 -2.73 23.67
C GLU A 764 -19.02 -1.67 23.79
N ARG A 765 -18.88 -1.06 24.98
CA ARG A 765 -17.77 -0.15 25.28
C ARG A 765 -16.43 -0.86 25.18
N ALA A 766 -16.31 -2.05 25.77
CA ALA A 766 -15.08 -2.83 25.70
C ALA A 766 -14.70 -3.13 24.24
N ASP A 767 -15.66 -3.51 23.39
CA ASP A 767 -15.44 -3.73 21.96
C ASP A 767 -15.00 -2.46 21.22
N LYS A 768 -15.62 -1.32 21.49
CA LYS A 768 -15.26 -0.04 20.86
C LYS A 768 -13.86 0.43 21.27
N ILE A 769 -13.49 0.24 22.53
CA ILE A 769 -12.12 0.49 23.01
C ILE A 769 -11.14 -0.51 22.37
N ALA A 770 -11.49 -1.80 22.26
CA ALA A 770 -10.68 -2.81 21.58
C ALA A 770 -10.37 -2.42 20.12
N ALA A 771 -11.40 -1.95 19.41
CA ALA A 771 -11.29 -1.48 18.03
C ALA A 771 -10.39 -0.24 17.91
N LEU A 772 -10.42 0.67 18.88
CA LEU A 772 -9.51 1.82 18.92
C LEU A 772 -8.07 1.36 19.13
N PHE A 773 -7.80 0.48 20.10
CA PHE A 773 -6.45 -0.06 20.34
C PHE A 773 -5.91 -0.84 19.14
N ALA A 774 -6.77 -1.48 18.35
CA ALA A 774 -6.37 -2.16 17.12
C ALA A 774 -5.82 -1.22 16.03
N THR A 775 -6.09 0.09 16.12
CA THR A 775 -5.49 1.10 15.22
C THR A 775 -4.08 1.51 15.62
N PHE A 776 -3.67 1.27 16.87
CA PHE A 776 -2.36 1.67 17.36
C PHE A 776 -1.28 0.68 16.90
N LYS A 777 -0.15 1.19 16.42
CA LYS A 777 0.98 0.38 15.94
C LYS A 777 2.16 0.53 16.91
N ASN A 778 2.41 -0.47 17.74
CA ASN A 778 3.59 -0.46 18.63
C ASN A 778 4.51 -1.66 18.29
N PRO A 779 5.65 -1.42 17.61
CA PRO A 779 6.48 -2.50 17.06
C PRO A 779 7.62 -3.00 17.95
N ASP A 780 7.83 -2.44 19.14
CA ASP A 780 9.04 -2.74 19.92
C ASP A 780 9.03 -4.10 20.63
N LYS A 781 10.22 -4.71 20.70
CA LYS A 781 10.50 -5.92 21.50
C LYS A 781 10.51 -5.63 23.01
N GLU A 782 10.73 -4.37 23.38
CA GLU A 782 10.88 -3.91 24.77
C GLU A 782 9.51 -3.67 25.41
N THR A 783 8.58 -3.08 24.65
CA THR A 783 7.22 -2.73 25.10
C THR A 783 6.18 -3.50 24.28
N VAL A 784 6.11 -4.81 24.52
CA VAL A 784 5.17 -5.70 23.84
C VAL A 784 3.75 -5.43 24.35
N LEU A 785 2.94 -4.78 23.50
CA LEU A 785 1.52 -4.58 23.80
C LEU A 785 0.73 -5.83 23.39
N THR A 786 -0.04 -6.38 24.33
CA THR A 786 -0.89 -7.56 24.08
C THR A 786 -2.16 -7.14 23.35
N PRO A 787 -2.42 -7.59 22.11
CA PRO A 787 -3.66 -7.32 21.42
C PRO A 787 -4.85 -7.94 22.16
N TRP A 788 -6.02 -7.30 22.07
CA TRP A 788 -7.22 -7.76 22.79
C TRP A 788 -7.59 -9.21 22.47
N ARG A 789 -7.40 -9.66 21.22
CA ARG A 789 -7.67 -11.05 20.80
C ARG A 789 -6.82 -12.07 21.55
N VAL A 790 -5.57 -11.71 21.86
CA VAL A 790 -4.65 -12.57 22.62
C VAL A 790 -5.00 -12.55 24.10
N VAL A 791 -5.40 -11.38 24.64
CA VAL A 791 -5.91 -11.28 26.01
C VAL A 791 -7.15 -12.15 26.18
N ASP A 792 -8.11 -12.06 25.26
CA ASP A 792 -9.33 -12.86 25.27
C ASP A 792 -9.03 -14.36 25.17
N LEU A 793 -8.18 -14.77 24.22
CA LEU A 793 -7.71 -16.15 24.09
C LEU A 793 -7.07 -16.66 25.39
N HIS A 794 -6.18 -15.87 25.99
CA HIS A 794 -5.51 -16.22 27.24
C HIS A 794 -6.53 -16.43 28.36
N LEU A 795 -7.41 -15.45 28.61
CA LEU A 795 -8.37 -15.51 29.71
C LEU A 795 -9.48 -16.55 29.48
N ASN A 796 -9.84 -16.86 28.23
CA ASN A 796 -10.78 -17.94 27.89
C ASN A 796 -10.20 -19.34 28.11
N SER A 797 -8.87 -19.46 28.14
CA SER A 797 -8.20 -20.74 28.39
C SER A 797 -8.04 -21.08 29.88
N LEU A 798 -8.51 -20.20 30.77
CA LEU A 798 -8.42 -20.38 32.23
C LEU A 798 -9.70 -20.98 32.81
N PRO A 799 -9.61 -21.71 33.95
CA PRO A 799 -10.78 -22.19 34.67
C PRO A 799 -11.79 -21.07 34.97
N ALA A 800 -13.06 -21.33 34.68
CA ALA A 800 -14.11 -20.32 34.74
C ALA A 800 -14.28 -19.76 36.16
N ASP A 801 -14.07 -20.55 37.21
CA ASP A 801 -14.21 -20.18 38.62
C ASP A 801 -13.22 -19.11 39.08
N ILE A 802 -12.11 -18.89 38.36
CA ILE A 802 -11.20 -17.75 38.61
C ILE A 802 -11.92 -16.42 38.48
N PHE A 803 -12.90 -16.32 37.57
CA PHE A 803 -13.68 -15.10 37.33
C PHE A 803 -14.99 -15.07 38.14
N ALA A 804 -15.06 -15.72 39.30
CA ALA A 804 -16.24 -15.62 40.15
C ALA A 804 -16.37 -14.23 40.81
N PRO A 805 -17.61 -13.76 41.12
CA PRO A 805 -17.86 -12.40 41.61
C PRO A 805 -17.13 -11.97 42.89
N ASP A 806 -16.64 -12.92 43.68
CA ASP A 806 -15.92 -12.74 44.95
C ASP A 806 -14.38 -12.68 44.78
N LYS A 807 -13.85 -12.95 43.58
CA LYS A 807 -12.41 -13.14 43.34
C LYS A 807 -11.67 -11.84 43.07
N LYS A 808 -10.47 -11.71 43.63
CA LYS A 808 -9.54 -10.60 43.38
C LYS A 808 -8.45 -11.04 42.41
N ILE A 809 -8.37 -10.38 41.27
CA ILE A 809 -7.44 -10.71 40.19
C ILE A 809 -6.45 -9.54 39.99
N LEU A 810 -5.17 -9.89 39.96
CA LEU A 810 -4.08 -8.94 39.74
C LEU A 810 -3.53 -9.03 38.32
N ASP A 811 -3.55 -7.92 37.57
CA ASP A 811 -2.69 -7.70 36.43
C ASP A 811 -1.34 -7.15 36.92
N ILE A 812 -0.31 -8.00 36.91
CA ILE A 812 0.99 -7.71 37.55
C ILE A 812 1.82 -6.65 36.81
N ASN A 813 1.52 -6.37 35.54
CA ASN A 813 2.20 -5.30 34.78
C ASN A 813 1.40 -4.86 33.54
N SER A 814 0.46 -3.94 33.74
CA SER A 814 -0.35 -3.35 32.68
C SER A 814 0.37 -2.23 31.94
N LYS A 815 0.18 -2.19 30.62
CA LYS A 815 0.54 -1.06 29.73
C LYS A 815 -0.67 -0.40 29.10
N THR A 816 -1.72 -1.19 28.82
CA THR A 816 -2.92 -0.77 28.08
C THR A 816 -4.21 -0.85 28.90
N GLY A 817 -4.19 -1.59 30.02
CA GLY A 817 -5.38 -1.93 30.81
C GLY A 817 -6.26 -3.03 30.21
N LEU A 818 -5.88 -3.65 29.08
CA LEU A 818 -6.72 -4.66 28.41
C LEU A 818 -6.91 -5.93 29.24
N TYR A 819 -5.90 -6.42 29.97
CA TYR A 819 -6.09 -7.56 30.89
C TYR A 819 -7.11 -7.23 31.98
N GLY A 820 -7.01 -6.04 32.59
CA GLY A 820 -8.00 -5.55 33.53
C GLY A 820 -9.40 -5.44 32.92
N LEU A 821 -9.52 -4.91 31.70
CA LEU A 821 -10.80 -4.69 31.02
C LEU A 821 -11.53 -6.01 30.70
N TRP A 822 -10.81 -7.02 30.20
CA TRP A 822 -11.42 -8.32 29.87
C TRP A 822 -11.69 -9.16 31.12
N THR A 823 -10.85 -9.01 32.15
CA THR A 823 -11.10 -9.59 33.47
C THR A 823 -12.38 -9.02 34.08
N ALA A 824 -12.54 -7.70 34.05
CA ALA A 824 -13.76 -7.02 34.49
C ALA A 824 -14.97 -7.50 33.69
N LEU A 825 -14.85 -7.60 32.36
CA LEU A 825 -15.94 -8.05 31.49
C LEU A 825 -16.41 -9.48 31.80
N LYS A 826 -15.48 -10.40 32.07
CA LYS A 826 -15.81 -11.78 32.45
C LYS A 826 -16.57 -11.85 33.79
N ILE A 827 -16.10 -11.12 34.80
CA ILE A 827 -16.76 -11.08 36.11
C ILE A 827 -18.11 -10.36 36.01
N PHE A 828 -18.16 -9.25 35.28
CA PHE A 828 -19.38 -8.50 35.00
C PHE A 828 -20.44 -9.38 34.36
N SER A 829 -20.07 -10.15 33.34
CA SER A 829 -20.99 -11.09 32.66
C SER A 829 -21.61 -12.11 33.62
N LYS A 830 -20.88 -12.52 34.66
CA LYS A 830 -21.43 -13.39 35.71
C LYS A 830 -22.34 -12.65 36.68
N ARG A 831 -21.96 -11.44 37.12
CA ARG A 831 -22.79 -10.63 38.04
C ARG A 831 -24.14 -10.25 37.42
N ILE A 832 -24.18 -10.00 36.10
CA ILE A 832 -25.43 -9.73 35.40
C ILE A 832 -26.22 -10.98 35.03
N GLY A 833 -25.64 -12.18 35.19
CA GLY A 833 -26.37 -13.44 34.98
C GLY A 833 -27.56 -13.61 35.94
N ASP A 834 -27.49 -12.95 37.09
CA ASP A 834 -28.53 -12.94 38.12
C ASP A 834 -29.56 -11.80 37.93
N PHE A 835 -29.46 -11.01 36.85
CA PHE A 835 -30.35 -9.87 36.61
C PHE A 835 -31.72 -10.31 36.10
N SER A 836 -32.77 -9.66 36.61
CA SER A 836 -34.11 -9.72 36.00
C SER A 836 -34.20 -8.77 34.80
N GLU A 837 -35.22 -8.93 33.94
CA GLU A 837 -35.42 -8.03 32.78
C GLU A 837 -35.48 -6.54 33.18
N SER A 838 -36.01 -6.21 34.36
CA SER A 838 -36.05 -4.84 34.88
C SER A 838 -34.69 -4.27 35.31
N ASP A 839 -33.69 -5.11 35.54
CA ASP A 839 -32.35 -4.70 36.00
C ASP A 839 -31.44 -4.28 34.82
N PHE A 840 -31.82 -4.57 33.58
CA PHE A 840 -31.07 -4.20 32.36
C PHE A 840 -31.23 -2.72 31.97
N THR A 841 -31.08 -1.82 32.94
CA THR A 841 -31.02 -0.38 32.70
C THR A 841 -29.56 0.08 32.52
N PRO A 842 -29.28 1.10 31.69
CA PRO A 842 -27.93 1.63 31.53
C PRO A 842 -27.25 2.00 32.86
N ASP A 843 -27.99 2.54 33.82
CA ASP A 843 -27.45 2.92 35.13
C ASP A 843 -27.11 1.73 36.02
N ALA A 844 -27.95 0.69 36.04
CA ALA A 844 -27.68 -0.53 36.81
C ALA A 844 -26.47 -1.30 36.24
N LEU A 845 -26.37 -1.42 34.91
CA LEU A 845 -25.22 -2.00 34.24
C LEU A 845 -23.93 -1.22 34.54
N ARG A 846 -23.99 0.11 34.55
CA ARG A 846 -22.86 0.98 34.90
C ARG A 846 -22.42 0.81 36.36
N ARG A 847 -23.36 0.87 37.32
CA ARG A 847 -23.03 0.66 38.74
C ARG A 847 -22.40 -0.70 38.99
N THR A 848 -22.91 -1.73 38.32
CA THR A 848 -22.40 -3.10 38.44
C THR A 848 -21.00 -3.21 37.85
N TRP A 849 -20.75 -2.58 36.71
CA TRP A 849 -19.40 -2.48 36.14
C TRP A 849 -18.42 -1.79 37.09
N ASP A 850 -18.79 -0.63 37.63
CA ASP A 850 -17.92 0.12 38.54
C ASP A 850 -17.62 -0.69 39.81
N ALA A 851 -18.62 -1.41 40.35
CA ALA A 851 -18.42 -2.34 41.46
C ALA A 851 -17.44 -3.48 41.10
N VAL A 852 -17.56 -4.10 39.92
CA VAL A 852 -16.60 -5.13 39.47
C VAL A 852 -15.18 -4.57 39.39
N VAL A 853 -15.01 -3.39 38.80
CA VAL A 853 -13.69 -2.75 38.67
C VAL A 853 -13.08 -2.45 40.04
N ILE A 854 -13.88 -2.02 41.02
CA ILE A 854 -13.42 -1.68 42.38
C ILE A 854 -13.16 -2.92 43.23
N ASP A 855 -14.00 -3.94 43.14
CA ASP A 855 -13.95 -5.09 44.05
C ASP A 855 -12.96 -6.16 43.57
N ASN A 856 -12.88 -6.37 42.26
CA ASN A 856 -12.25 -7.56 41.69
C ASN A 856 -10.96 -7.29 40.94
N VAL A 857 -10.78 -6.11 40.33
CA VAL A 857 -9.69 -5.86 39.38
C VAL A 857 -8.61 -4.99 40.02
N TYR A 858 -7.39 -5.52 40.06
CA TYR A 858 -6.21 -4.85 40.59
C TYR A 858 -5.12 -4.81 39.54
N VAL A 859 -4.48 -3.65 39.35
CA VAL A 859 -3.55 -3.44 38.26
C VAL A 859 -2.29 -2.73 38.76
N LEU A 860 -1.14 -3.35 38.51
CA LEU A 860 0.16 -2.72 38.70
C LEU A 860 0.69 -2.18 37.38
N CYS A 861 1.15 -0.93 37.40
CA CYS A 861 1.71 -0.25 36.25
C CYS A 861 3.16 0.12 36.52
N LYS A 862 4.02 -0.03 35.50
CA LYS A 862 5.43 0.37 35.57
C LYS A 862 5.62 1.89 35.45
N THR A 863 4.63 2.64 34.95
CA THR A 863 4.75 4.10 34.79
C THR A 863 3.46 4.85 35.15
N PRO A 864 3.54 6.14 35.52
CA PRO A 864 2.36 6.98 35.74
C PRO A 864 1.43 7.07 34.52
N MET A 865 1.95 7.16 33.29
CA MET A 865 1.11 7.16 32.09
C MET A 865 0.36 5.84 31.90
N ALA A 866 0.97 4.69 32.20
CA ALA A 866 0.27 3.40 32.14
C ALA A 866 -0.90 3.32 33.13
N VAL A 867 -0.81 3.99 34.29
CA VAL A 867 -1.95 4.16 35.22
C VAL A 867 -3.05 4.97 34.56
N LYS A 868 -2.74 6.12 33.95
CA LYS A 868 -3.72 6.97 33.25
C LYS A 868 -4.41 6.23 32.10
N ILE A 869 -3.65 5.52 31.28
CA ILE A 869 -4.16 4.66 30.20
C ILE A 869 -5.10 3.60 30.77
N THR A 870 -4.67 2.88 31.81
CA THR A 870 -5.47 1.82 32.45
C THR A 870 -6.79 2.36 33.00
N ARG A 871 -6.76 3.50 33.70
CA ARG A 871 -7.98 4.17 34.20
C ARG A 871 -8.94 4.49 33.06
N ARG A 872 -8.43 5.11 31.98
CA ARG A 872 -9.25 5.45 30.81
C ARG A 872 -9.82 4.23 30.10
N THR A 873 -9.04 3.15 30.01
CA THR A 873 -9.49 1.88 29.44
C THR A 873 -10.64 1.28 30.25
N LEU A 874 -10.59 1.34 31.58
CA LEU A 874 -11.62 0.74 32.46
C LEU A 874 -12.87 1.61 32.65
N THR A 875 -12.72 2.91 32.88
CA THR A 875 -13.84 3.80 33.27
C THR A 875 -14.10 4.94 32.29
N GLY A 876 -13.14 5.28 31.42
CA GLY A 876 -13.29 6.28 30.37
C GLY A 876 -13.03 7.72 30.83
N TYR A 877 -13.67 8.67 30.17
CA TYR A 877 -13.69 10.09 30.55
C TYR A 877 -14.73 10.40 31.64
N ARG A 878 -15.60 9.43 31.97
CA ARG A 878 -16.59 9.55 33.06
C ARG A 878 -15.93 9.63 34.43
N GLY A 879 -14.70 9.15 34.57
CA GLY A 879 -14.05 8.97 35.85
C GLY A 879 -14.57 7.74 36.60
N GLY A 880 -14.01 7.49 37.78
CA GLY A 880 -14.35 6.33 38.62
C GLY A 880 -13.14 5.81 39.37
N THR A 881 -13.38 5.10 40.47
CA THR A 881 -12.31 4.49 41.27
C THR A 881 -11.80 3.24 40.57
N VAL A 882 -10.49 3.16 40.38
CA VAL A 882 -9.80 2.02 39.78
C VAL A 882 -8.61 1.67 40.65
N ASN A 883 -8.44 0.41 41.03
CA ASN A 883 -7.26 -0.07 41.76
C ASN A 883 -6.08 -0.21 40.78
N ALA A 884 -5.59 0.89 40.23
CA ALA A 884 -4.45 0.94 39.33
C ALA A 884 -3.34 1.80 39.94
N GLU A 885 -2.22 1.16 40.30
CA GLU A 885 -1.13 1.79 41.05
C GLU A 885 0.19 1.73 40.29
N PHE A 886 0.96 2.82 40.38
CA PHE A 886 2.32 2.90 39.86
C PHE A 886 3.31 2.33 40.87
N PHE A 887 4.12 1.36 40.44
CA PHE A 887 5.20 0.80 41.24
C PHE A 887 6.57 1.20 40.68
N ALA A 888 7.20 2.21 41.29
CA ALA A 888 8.54 2.66 40.94
C ALA A 888 9.59 1.54 41.11
N ASP A 889 10.57 1.50 40.21
CA ASP A 889 11.66 0.51 40.21
C ASP A 889 11.21 -0.95 40.27
N LEU A 890 10.06 -1.26 39.67
CA LEU A 890 9.45 -2.59 39.70
C LEU A 890 10.44 -3.72 39.39
N ILE A 891 11.17 -3.63 38.28
CA ILE A 891 12.09 -4.69 37.86
C ILE A 891 13.28 -4.82 38.82
N ALA A 892 13.84 -3.71 39.29
CA ALA A 892 14.96 -3.72 40.22
C ALA A 892 14.55 -4.31 41.58
N THR A 893 13.35 -3.95 42.06
CA THR A 893 12.78 -4.49 43.29
C THR A 893 12.54 -6.00 43.17
N LEU A 894 11.96 -6.47 42.06
CA LEU A 894 11.76 -7.90 41.82
C LEU A 894 13.09 -8.68 41.76
N LYS A 895 14.15 -8.06 41.24
CA LYS A 895 15.48 -8.68 41.13
C LYS A 895 16.24 -8.74 42.44
N HIS A 896 16.19 -7.68 43.25
CA HIS A 896 17.05 -7.53 44.43
C HIS A 896 16.31 -7.74 45.76
N THR A 897 15.04 -7.35 45.85
CA THR A 897 14.24 -7.36 47.08
C THR A 897 12.78 -7.82 46.85
N PRO A 898 12.56 -9.02 46.28
CA PRO A 898 11.21 -9.49 45.94
C PRO A 898 10.27 -9.63 47.14
N SER A 899 10.78 -9.88 48.34
CA SER A 899 10.00 -9.92 49.59
C SER A 899 9.34 -8.58 49.90
N THR A 900 10.08 -7.47 49.74
CA THR A 900 9.57 -6.11 49.93
C THR A 900 8.46 -5.78 48.94
N PHE A 901 8.59 -6.23 47.69
CA PHE A 901 7.53 -6.10 46.68
C PHE A 901 6.24 -6.79 47.13
N ILE A 902 6.34 -8.06 47.53
CA ILE A 902 5.19 -8.86 47.98
C ILE A 902 4.52 -8.21 49.20
N GLU A 903 5.31 -7.80 50.20
CA GLU A 903 4.79 -7.14 51.41
C GLU A 903 4.05 -5.84 51.09
N ARG A 904 4.56 -5.05 50.14
CA ARG A 904 3.94 -3.78 49.76
C ARG A 904 2.65 -4.00 48.96
N VAL A 905 2.67 -4.90 47.98
CA VAL A 905 1.52 -5.18 47.10
C VAL A 905 0.38 -5.88 47.84
N THR A 906 0.66 -6.61 48.91
CA THR A 906 -0.36 -7.27 49.76
C THR A 906 -0.95 -6.35 50.82
N LYS A 907 -0.42 -5.14 51.05
CA LYS A 907 -1.00 -4.18 52.02
C LYS A 907 -2.24 -3.48 51.46
N ASN A 908 -3.33 -3.45 52.22
CA ASN A 908 -4.55 -2.72 51.84
C ASN A 908 -4.28 -1.22 51.64
N SER A 909 -3.35 -0.64 52.40
CA SER A 909 -3.00 0.77 52.32
C SER A 909 -2.36 1.14 50.98
N PHE A 910 -1.66 0.21 50.33
CA PHE A 910 -1.10 0.41 49.00
C PHE A 910 -2.20 0.61 47.94
N TRP A 911 -3.36 -0.01 48.14
CA TRP A 911 -4.54 0.08 47.27
C TRP A 911 -5.59 1.05 47.78
N HIS A 912 -5.25 1.91 48.75
CA HIS A 912 -6.16 2.85 49.39
C HIS A 912 -7.40 2.21 50.06
N LYS A 913 -7.29 0.95 50.53
CA LYS A 913 -8.36 0.18 51.18
C LYS A 913 -8.23 0.08 52.72
N GLY A 914 -7.57 1.06 53.34
CA GLY A 914 -7.40 1.11 54.81
C GLY A 914 -6.28 0.21 55.34
N ALA A 915 -6.39 -0.23 56.59
CA ALA A 915 -5.40 -1.07 57.26
C ALA A 915 -5.62 -2.57 56.98
N GLY A 916 -4.56 -3.38 57.09
CA GLY A 916 -4.59 -4.84 56.90
C GLY A 916 -3.89 -5.31 55.64
N THR A 917 -3.95 -6.62 55.40
CA THR A 917 -3.36 -7.30 54.25
C THR A 917 -4.44 -8.02 53.43
N MET A 918 -4.23 -8.14 52.13
CA MET A 918 -5.06 -8.91 51.22
C MET A 918 -4.19 -9.79 50.32
N PHE A 919 -4.76 -10.93 49.93
CA PHE A 919 -4.18 -11.84 48.95
C PHE A 919 -5.03 -11.83 47.68
N PHE A 920 -4.41 -12.21 46.57
CA PHE A 920 -5.07 -12.31 45.27
C PHE A 920 -5.44 -13.77 45.01
N ASP A 921 -6.63 -13.97 44.45
CA ASP A 921 -7.09 -15.30 44.04
C ASP A 921 -6.39 -15.76 42.77
N ALA A 922 -6.06 -14.81 41.87
CA ALA A 922 -5.27 -15.09 40.68
C ALA A 922 -4.38 -13.91 40.24
N VAL A 923 -3.27 -14.23 39.58
CA VAL A 923 -2.42 -13.27 38.86
C VAL A 923 -2.45 -13.58 37.36
N VAL A 924 -2.71 -12.56 36.54
CA VAL A 924 -2.68 -12.64 35.08
C VAL A 924 -1.82 -11.53 34.48
N GLY A 925 -1.48 -11.64 33.19
CA GLY A 925 -0.87 -10.54 32.44
C GLY A 925 0.26 -10.94 31.51
N ASN A 926 0.90 -9.90 30.95
CA ASN A 926 2.07 -10.01 30.07
C ASN A 926 3.28 -9.32 30.70
N PRO A 927 4.16 -10.05 31.42
CA PRO A 927 5.36 -9.49 32.03
C PRO A 927 6.31 -8.90 30.98
N PRO A 928 7.22 -7.98 31.36
CA PRO A 928 8.26 -7.51 30.46
C PRO A 928 9.23 -8.65 30.15
N TYR A 929 9.71 -8.72 28.90
CA TYR A 929 10.52 -9.86 28.46
C TYR A 929 12.00 -9.70 28.76
N GLN A 930 12.53 -8.48 28.72
CA GLN A 930 13.94 -8.17 28.93
C GLN A 930 14.12 -6.77 29.55
N THR A 931 15.30 -6.47 30.10
CA THR A 931 15.65 -5.10 30.50
C THR A 931 16.14 -4.29 29.30
N THR A 932 15.80 -3.00 29.25
CA THR A 932 16.45 -2.01 28.40
C THR A 932 17.87 -1.75 28.92
N THR A 933 18.90 -2.14 28.17
CA THR A 933 20.31 -1.80 28.45
C THR A 933 20.86 -0.98 27.31
N SER A 934 21.42 0.19 27.62
CA SER A 934 21.94 1.17 26.64
C SER A 934 23.28 0.78 25.99
N THR A 935 23.93 -0.31 26.44
CA THR A 935 25.27 -0.70 26.00
C THR A 935 25.41 -2.21 25.80
N GLY A 936 24.97 -2.73 24.65
CA GLY A 936 25.33 -4.07 24.17
C GLY A 936 24.26 -4.79 23.35
N ASN A 937 24.68 -5.76 22.53
CA ASN A 937 23.81 -6.63 21.73
C ASN A 937 23.03 -7.70 22.53
N PHE A 938 23.12 -7.67 23.87
CA PHE A 938 22.52 -8.67 24.76
C PHE A 938 21.74 -7.98 25.89
N SER A 939 20.43 -8.23 25.95
CA SER A 939 19.55 -7.78 27.02
C SER A 939 19.10 -8.99 27.86
N PRO A 940 19.36 -9.00 29.18
CA PRO A 940 18.99 -10.14 30.01
C PRO A 940 17.46 -10.27 30.14
N PRO A 941 16.92 -11.49 30.13
CA PRO A 941 15.48 -11.72 30.27
C PRO A 941 14.99 -11.37 31.67
N THR A 942 13.78 -10.84 31.80
CA THR A 942 13.19 -10.41 33.10
C THR A 942 11.89 -11.11 33.46
N TYR A 943 11.21 -11.73 32.50
CA TYR A 943 9.91 -12.37 32.72
C TYR A 943 9.93 -13.47 33.80
N HIS A 944 11.06 -14.16 33.97
CA HIS A 944 11.23 -15.18 35.02
C HIS A 944 11.04 -14.62 36.44
N LEU A 945 11.51 -13.38 36.70
CA LEU A 945 11.34 -12.71 37.99
C LEU A 945 9.86 -12.48 38.31
N PHE A 946 9.07 -12.14 37.28
CA PHE A 946 7.63 -11.92 37.41
C PHE A 946 6.90 -13.24 37.67
N ILE A 947 7.27 -14.32 36.98
CA ILE A 947 6.70 -15.66 37.20
C ILE A 947 6.94 -16.11 38.63
N GLU A 948 8.20 -16.08 39.10
CA GLU A 948 8.54 -16.52 40.47
C GLU A 948 7.86 -15.67 41.54
N THR A 949 7.71 -14.37 41.31
CA THR A 949 7.05 -13.48 42.27
C THR A 949 5.54 -13.65 42.24
N ALA A 950 4.95 -13.86 41.07
CA ALA A 950 3.53 -14.12 40.94
C ALA A 950 3.13 -15.42 41.66
N PHE A 951 3.96 -16.48 41.60
CA PHE A 951 3.75 -17.73 42.32
C PHE A 951 3.70 -17.56 43.85
N LYS A 952 4.26 -16.46 44.38
CA LYS A 952 4.21 -16.11 45.81
C LYS A 952 3.03 -15.18 46.15
N LEU A 953 2.41 -14.56 45.16
CA LEU A 953 1.29 -13.61 45.34
C LEU A 953 -0.08 -14.27 45.27
N ALA A 954 -0.21 -15.34 44.49
CA ALA A 954 -1.47 -16.08 44.34
C ALA A 954 -1.20 -17.58 44.11
N ASN A 955 -2.18 -18.40 44.50
CA ASN A 955 -2.17 -19.83 44.24
C ASN A 955 -2.37 -20.15 42.75
N ARG A 956 -3.10 -19.29 42.04
CA ARG A 956 -3.38 -19.43 40.61
C ARG A 956 -2.70 -18.32 39.82
N VAL A 957 -1.86 -18.70 38.86
CA VAL A 957 -1.05 -17.75 38.10
C VAL A 957 -1.07 -18.13 36.63
N SER A 958 -1.38 -17.17 35.75
CA SER A 958 -1.30 -17.38 34.31
C SER A 958 -0.61 -16.23 33.60
N LEU A 959 0.53 -16.48 32.96
CA LEU A 959 1.32 -15.43 32.32
C LEU A 959 1.68 -15.82 30.88
N ILE A 960 1.65 -14.83 29.99
CA ILE A 960 2.15 -14.97 28.62
C ILE A 960 3.62 -14.52 28.56
N HIS A 961 4.53 -15.38 28.08
CA HIS A 961 5.96 -15.09 28.09
C HIS A 961 6.71 -15.79 26.94
N PRO A 962 7.96 -15.43 26.64
CA PRO A 962 8.78 -16.15 25.66
C PRO A 962 8.98 -17.62 26.06
N ALA A 963 8.89 -18.53 25.11
CA ALA A 963 8.82 -19.96 25.38
C ALA A 963 10.19 -20.67 25.53
N ARG A 964 11.31 -19.97 25.34
CA ARG A 964 12.66 -20.59 25.37
C ARG A 964 12.98 -21.33 26.67
N CYS A 965 12.48 -20.84 27.81
CA CYS A 965 12.66 -21.49 29.11
C CYS A 965 12.07 -22.91 29.16
N LEU A 966 11.02 -23.19 28.39
CA LEU A 966 10.39 -24.52 28.32
C LEU A 966 11.32 -25.59 27.72
N PHE A 967 12.26 -25.17 26.87
CA PHE A 967 13.25 -26.06 26.25
C PHE A 967 14.58 -26.09 27.02
N ASN A 968 14.59 -25.57 28.25
CA ASN A 968 15.80 -25.29 29.02
C ASN A 968 16.89 -24.54 28.22
N ALA A 969 16.43 -23.64 27.34
CA ALA A 969 17.24 -22.90 26.39
C ALA A 969 17.11 -21.38 26.58
N GLY A 970 17.99 -20.62 25.93
CA GLY A 970 18.03 -19.16 26.06
C GLY A 970 18.83 -18.68 27.27
N ALA A 971 18.60 -17.43 27.67
CA ALA A 971 19.43 -16.72 28.65
C ALA A 971 18.78 -16.60 30.05
N THR A 972 17.67 -17.29 30.30
CA THR A 972 17.11 -17.40 31.66
C THR A 972 18.00 -18.29 32.52
N PRO A 973 18.01 -18.10 33.86
CA PRO A 973 18.76 -18.98 34.75
C PRO A 973 18.35 -20.44 34.57
N LYS A 974 19.33 -21.35 34.40
CA LYS A 974 19.06 -22.79 34.21
C LYS A 974 18.30 -23.41 35.38
N ASP A 975 18.66 -23.01 36.61
CA ASP A 975 17.96 -23.42 37.83
C ASP A 975 16.47 -23.05 37.79
N PHE A 976 16.13 -21.83 37.34
CA PHE A 976 14.74 -21.41 37.16
C PHE A 976 14.01 -22.29 36.13
N ASN A 977 14.62 -22.53 34.96
CA ASN A 977 14.00 -23.36 33.93
C ASN A 977 13.72 -24.78 34.46
N GLN A 978 14.69 -25.38 35.16
CA GLN A 978 14.56 -26.71 35.75
C GLN A 978 13.47 -26.74 36.82
N ARG A 979 13.41 -25.75 37.72
CA ARG A 979 12.34 -25.64 38.72
C ARG A 979 10.96 -25.46 38.09
N LEU A 980 10.85 -24.66 37.04
CA LEU A 980 9.59 -24.46 36.32
C LEU A 980 9.11 -25.76 35.65
N LEU A 981 10.03 -26.51 35.03
CA LEU A 981 9.73 -27.77 34.34
C LEU A 981 9.43 -28.93 35.31
N ALA A 982 10.04 -28.91 36.50
CA ALA A 982 9.85 -29.92 37.53
C ALA A 982 8.66 -29.63 38.47
N ASP A 983 8.04 -28.44 38.42
CA ASP A 983 6.89 -28.11 39.25
C ASP A 983 5.63 -28.85 38.75
N PRO A 984 5.09 -29.83 39.51
CA PRO A 984 3.93 -30.61 39.08
C PRO A 984 2.63 -29.79 39.04
N HIS A 985 2.66 -28.55 39.55
CA HIS A 985 1.51 -27.64 39.56
C HIS A 985 1.47 -26.70 38.36
N VAL A 986 2.44 -26.78 37.44
CA VAL A 986 2.54 -25.93 36.25
C VAL A 986 2.18 -26.72 34.99
N LYS A 987 1.38 -26.11 34.12
CA LYS A 987 1.13 -26.61 32.76
C LYS A 987 1.28 -25.52 31.71
N VAL A 988 1.59 -25.93 30.48
CA VAL A 988 1.57 -25.05 29.31
C VAL A 988 0.17 -25.11 28.69
N ILE A 989 -0.58 -24.01 28.75
CA ILE A 989 -1.92 -23.91 28.16
C ILE A 989 -1.82 -23.85 26.63
N ARG A 990 -0.89 -23.03 26.14
CA ARG A 990 -0.73 -22.77 24.72
C ARG A 990 0.71 -22.43 24.43
N TYR A 991 1.25 -23.04 23.38
CA TYR A 991 2.52 -22.67 22.79
C TYR A 991 2.28 -22.25 21.34
N GLU A 992 2.87 -21.13 20.94
CA GLU A 992 2.80 -20.61 19.58
C GLU A 992 4.22 -20.34 19.09
N GLN A 993 4.68 -21.13 18.10
CA GLN A 993 6.03 -21.04 17.58
C GLN A 993 6.22 -19.75 16.77
N VAL A 994 5.19 -19.35 16.01
CA VAL A 994 5.22 -18.18 15.15
C VAL A 994 4.67 -16.97 15.91
N SER A 995 5.55 -16.19 16.54
CA SER A 995 5.15 -15.10 17.43
C SER A 995 4.25 -14.04 16.78
N SER A 996 4.27 -13.91 15.45
CA SER A 996 3.41 -12.96 14.71
C SER A 996 1.93 -13.31 14.77
N GLU A 997 1.56 -14.55 15.08
CA GLU A 997 0.15 -14.95 15.29
C GLU A 997 -0.44 -14.28 16.53
N PHE A 998 0.38 -14.09 17.58
CA PHE A 998 -0.04 -13.38 18.79
C PHE A 998 0.33 -11.89 18.73
N PHE A 999 1.52 -11.56 18.23
CA PHE A 999 2.05 -10.21 18.18
C PHE A 999 2.49 -9.87 16.75
N PRO A 1000 1.58 -9.39 15.88
CA PRO A 1000 1.85 -9.18 14.45
C PRO A 1000 3.05 -8.28 14.14
N ASN A 1001 3.44 -7.43 15.11
CA ASN A 1001 4.50 -6.45 14.96
C ASN A 1001 5.78 -6.80 15.75
N THR A 1002 5.84 -7.94 16.44
CA THR A 1002 6.96 -8.31 17.32
C THR A 1002 7.47 -9.72 17.02
N ASP A 1003 8.74 -9.82 16.61
CA ASP A 1003 9.44 -11.09 16.41
C ASP A 1003 10.10 -11.57 17.70
N ILE A 1004 9.51 -12.61 18.31
CA ILE A 1004 9.95 -13.24 19.56
C ILE A 1004 10.53 -14.60 19.23
N LYS A 1005 11.86 -14.70 19.24
CA LYS A 1005 12.56 -15.91 18.85
C LYS A 1005 12.31 -17.05 19.84
N GLY A 1006 11.92 -18.22 19.35
CA GLY A 1006 11.62 -19.41 20.15
C GLY A 1006 10.14 -19.57 20.49
N GLY A 1007 9.29 -18.66 20.03
CA GLY A 1007 7.85 -18.70 20.25
C GLY A 1007 7.41 -18.07 21.57
N VAL A 1008 6.10 -18.06 21.78
CA VAL A 1008 5.42 -17.53 22.96
C VAL A 1008 4.64 -18.65 23.62
N ALA A 1009 4.67 -18.69 24.94
CA ALA A 1009 3.90 -19.63 25.74
C ALA A 1009 2.96 -18.89 26.69
N ILE A 1010 1.81 -19.51 26.94
CA ILE A 1010 0.91 -19.20 28.05
C ILE A 1010 1.07 -20.34 29.05
N THR A 1011 1.62 -20.04 30.22
CA THR A 1011 1.76 -21.01 31.31
C THR A 1011 0.73 -20.73 32.38
N TYR A 1012 0.22 -21.80 33.00
CA TYR A 1012 -0.71 -21.74 34.10
C TYR A 1012 -0.23 -22.59 35.26
N ARG A 1013 -0.28 -22.03 36.46
CA ARG A 1013 -0.01 -22.72 37.71
C ARG A 1013 -1.24 -22.69 38.60
N ASP A 1014 -1.59 -23.82 39.21
CA ASP A 1014 -2.53 -23.88 40.34
C ASP A 1014 -1.90 -24.69 41.45
N ALA A 1015 -1.57 -24.03 42.57
CA ALA A 1015 -0.91 -24.64 43.71
C ALA A 1015 -1.68 -25.83 44.34
N ASN A 1016 -2.97 -25.96 44.05
CA ASN A 1016 -3.82 -27.02 44.58
C ASN A 1016 -4.04 -28.19 43.60
N GLU A 1017 -3.66 -28.04 42.33
CA GLU A 1017 -3.87 -29.04 41.28
C GLU A 1017 -2.56 -29.65 40.83
N ASN A 1018 -2.51 -30.97 40.66
CA ASN A 1018 -1.33 -31.67 40.16
C ASN A 1018 -1.54 -32.05 38.69
N PHE A 1019 -0.80 -31.40 37.79
CA PHE A 1019 -0.80 -31.66 36.35
C PHE A 1019 0.30 -32.64 35.91
N GLY A 1020 1.21 -33.00 36.82
CA GLY A 1020 2.46 -33.70 36.52
C GLY A 1020 3.57 -32.73 36.11
N ALA A 1021 4.83 -33.12 36.37
CA ALA A 1021 5.98 -32.35 35.92
C ALA A 1021 6.05 -32.34 34.39
N ILE A 1022 6.44 -31.21 33.81
CA ILE A 1022 6.62 -31.08 32.36
C ILE A 1022 7.86 -31.87 31.91
N ASP A 1023 8.93 -31.83 32.70
CA ASP A 1023 10.26 -32.44 32.48
C ASP A 1023 10.94 -32.07 31.14
N THR A 1024 10.35 -32.49 30.03
CA THR A 1024 10.75 -32.15 28.66
C THR A 1024 9.54 -31.67 27.87
N PHE A 1025 9.49 -30.37 27.60
CA PHE A 1025 8.42 -29.80 26.79
C PHE A 1025 8.57 -30.16 25.31
N THR A 1026 7.49 -30.62 24.68
CA THR A 1026 7.39 -30.68 23.22
C THR A 1026 6.13 -29.96 22.73
N ALA A 1027 6.20 -29.39 21.54
CA ALA A 1027 5.13 -28.58 20.96
C ALA A 1027 3.97 -29.40 20.37
N PHE A 1028 4.14 -30.72 20.25
CA PHE A 1028 3.19 -31.62 19.59
C PHE A 1028 2.86 -32.79 20.53
N ASP A 1029 1.57 -33.07 20.72
CA ASP A 1029 1.11 -34.12 21.63
C ASP A 1029 1.57 -35.51 21.19
N GLU A 1030 1.65 -35.74 19.88
CA GLU A 1030 2.20 -36.95 19.27
C GLU A 1030 3.68 -37.13 19.62
N LEU A 1031 4.47 -36.04 19.61
CA LEU A 1031 5.89 -36.07 19.96
C LEU A 1031 6.11 -36.30 21.46
N ASN A 1032 5.24 -35.75 22.31
CA ASN A 1032 5.23 -36.06 23.75
C ASN A 1032 4.97 -37.55 23.99
N THR A 1033 4.01 -38.13 23.27
CA THR A 1033 3.65 -39.56 23.41
C THR A 1033 4.80 -40.47 22.94
N ILE A 1034 5.42 -40.14 21.80
CA ILE A 1034 6.63 -40.83 21.31
C ILE A 1034 7.75 -40.74 22.35
N LEU A 1035 8.04 -39.55 22.88
CA LEU A 1035 9.08 -39.35 23.87
C LEU A 1035 8.82 -40.17 25.14
N HIS A 1036 7.58 -40.22 25.61
CA HIS A 1036 7.18 -41.00 26.77
C HIS A 1036 7.45 -42.50 26.55
N LYS A 1037 7.09 -43.04 25.37
CA LYS A 1037 7.35 -44.45 25.01
C LYS A 1037 8.84 -44.78 24.95
N VAL A 1038 9.61 -43.90 24.33
CA VAL A 1038 11.04 -44.14 24.02
C VAL A 1038 11.93 -43.92 25.23
N VAL A 1039 11.64 -42.90 26.04
CA VAL A 1039 12.51 -42.42 27.13
C VAL A 1039 11.95 -42.73 28.51
N VAL A 1040 10.66 -42.48 28.75
CA VAL A 1040 10.09 -42.54 30.11
C VAL A 1040 9.71 -43.98 30.49
N THR A 1041 9.06 -44.72 29.60
CA THR A 1041 8.60 -46.09 29.87
C THR A 1041 9.63 -47.17 29.54
N ASN A 1042 10.77 -46.81 28.95
CA ASN A 1042 11.80 -47.76 28.55
C ASN A 1042 12.89 -47.88 29.63
N PRO A 1043 12.93 -48.96 30.42
CA PRO A 1043 13.91 -49.13 31.50
C PRO A 1043 15.36 -49.31 31.01
N ASN A 1044 15.55 -49.62 29.71
CA ASN A 1044 16.86 -49.82 29.09
C ASN A 1044 17.29 -48.62 28.23
N PHE A 1045 16.66 -47.45 28.41
CA PHE A 1045 17.02 -46.26 27.65
C PHE A 1045 18.46 -45.82 27.96
N GLN A 1046 19.30 -45.79 26.92
CA GLN A 1046 20.60 -45.14 26.94
C GLN A 1046 20.59 -43.96 25.95
N PRO A 1047 21.04 -42.77 26.34
CA PRO A 1047 21.00 -41.61 25.48
C PRO A 1047 22.10 -41.65 24.42
N PHE A 1048 21.73 -41.42 23.16
CA PHE A 1048 22.65 -41.36 22.03
C PHE A 1048 23.76 -40.31 22.23
N SER A 1049 23.52 -39.28 23.05
CA SER A 1049 24.52 -38.29 23.42
C SER A 1049 25.79 -38.86 24.06
N GLU A 1050 25.76 -40.08 24.61
CA GLU A 1050 26.95 -40.75 25.19
C GLU A 1050 28.04 -41.03 24.16
N ILE A 1051 27.67 -41.23 22.90
CA ILE A 1051 28.61 -41.44 21.79
C ILE A 1051 28.79 -40.19 20.92
N VAL A 1052 28.24 -39.04 21.34
CA VAL A 1052 28.37 -37.76 20.62
C VAL A 1052 29.43 -36.90 21.29
N TYR A 1053 30.54 -36.67 20.58
CA TYR A 1053 31.66 -35.89 21.07
C TYR A 1053 31.59 -34.43 20.60
N SER A 1054 31.77 -33.52 21.55
CA SER A 1054 31.84 -32.06 21.30
C SER A 1054 33.02 -31.70 20.38
N LYS A 1055 32.89 -30.57 19.69
CA LYS A 1055 33.94 -29.97 18.86
C LYS A 1055 35.27 -29.72 19.59
N THR A 1056 35.21 -29.51 20.90
CA THR A 1056 36.34 -29.16 21.77
C THR A 1056 37.15 -30.37 22.24
N ILE A 1057 36.86 -31.55 21.70
CA ILE A 1057 37.54 -32.79 22.09
C ILE A 1057 38.98 -32.87 21.57
N TYR A 1058 39.26 -32.24 20.42
CA TYR A 1058 40.60 -32.11 19.87
C TYR A 1058 41.28 -30.88 20.48
N ARG A 1059 42.48 -31.06 21.00
CA ARG A 1059 43.31 -30.03 21.61
C ARG A 1059 44.75 -30.15 21.16
N LEU A 1060 45.41 -29.00 21.02
CA LEU A 1060 46.84 -28.91 20.77
C LEU A 1060 47.61 -29.40 22.01
N THR A 1061 48.71 -30.11 21.79
CA THR A 1061 49.55 -30.65 22.86
C THR A 1061 50.62 -29.63 23.28
N PRO A 1062 51.19 -29.76 24.49
CA PRO A 1062 52.35 -28.95 24.88
C PRO A 1062 53.52 -29.03 23.89
N LYS A 1063 53.66 -30.15 23.16
CA LYS A 1063 54.69 -30.34 22.13
C LYS A 1063 54.48 -29.42 20.93
N PHE A 1064 53.24 -29.14 20.53
CA PHE A 1064 52.94 -28.14 19.49
C PHE A 1064 53.49 -26.77 19.87
N HIS A 1065 53.27 -26.33 21.11
CA HIS A 1065 53.74 -25.03 21.60
C HIS A 1065 55.26 -24.99 21.80
N ALA A 1066 55.88 -26.12 22.17
CA ALA A 1066 57.34 -26.23 22.27
C ALA A 1066 58.03 -26.12 20.90
N ASP A 1067 57.47 -26.80 19.89
CA ASP A 1067 57.99 -26.78 18.51
C ASP A 1067 57.64 -25.47 17.78
N ASN A 1068 56.59 -24.77 18.20
CA ASN A 1068 56.11 -23.51 17.62
C ASN A 1068 55.91 -22.40 18.69
N PRO A 1069 56.98 -21.83 19.27
CA PRO A 1069 56.88 -20.88 20.39
C PRO A 1069 56.08 -19.61 20.06
N ASN A 1070 56.09 -19.19 18.79
CA ASN A 1070 55.36 -18.00 18.33
C ASN A 1070 53.84 -18.21 18.29
N ALA A 1071 53.35 -19.46 18.30
CA ALA A 1071 51.91 -19.75 18.24
C ALA A 1071 51.16 -19.25 19.48
N ILE A 1072 51.82 -19.19 20.64
CA ILE A 1072 51.21 -18.76 21.90
C ILE A 1072 50.81 -17.28 21.92
N ASN A 1073 51.47 -16.45 21.09
CA ASN A 1073 51.18 -15.01 20.96
C ASN A 1073 50.11 -14.71 19.91
N ILE A 1074 49.75 -15.70 19.08
CA ILE A 1074 48.79 -15.57 17.97
C ILE A 1074 47.42 -16.11 18.38
N ILE A 1075 47.38 -17.14 19.24
CA ILE A 1075 46.15 -17.73 19.76
C ILE A 1075 45.68 -16.94 20.99
N SER A 1076 44.37 -16.63 21.08
CA SER A 1076 43.80 -15.79 22.14
C SER A 1076 43.97 -16.39 23.54
N ASP A 1077 44.23 -15.52 24.51
CA ASP A 1077 44.50 -15.87 25.91
C ASP A 1077 43.33 -16.67 26.53
N GLY A 1078 43.63 -17.83 27.14
CA GLY A 1078 42.63 -18.79 27.64
C GLY A 1078 42.15 -19.86 26.65
N HIS A 1079 42.53 -19.76 25.36
CA HIS A 1079 42.19 -20.72 24.29
C HIS A 1079 43.42 -21.36 23.62
N ALA A 1080 44.60 -21.24 24.25
CA ALA A 1080 45.90 -21.64 23.68
C ALA A 1080 45.92 -23.09 23.15
N ASN A 1081 45.18 -24.00 23.78
CA ASN A 1081 45.15 -25.42 23.43
C ASN A 1081 43.98 -25.81 22.51
N ASP A 1082 43.13 -24.88 22.08
CA ASP A 1082 41.93 -25.20 21.31
C ASP A 1082 42.28 -25.53 19.86
N PHE A 1083 41.69 -26.61 19.32
CA PHE A 1083 41.87 -27.01 17.93
C PHE A 1083 40.87 -26.29 17.00
N ALA A 1084 40.94 -24.95 17.02
CA ALA A 1084 39.97 -24.04 16.43
C ALA A 1084 39.91 -24.09 14.89
N THR A 1085 38.77 -23.69 14.31
CA THR A 1085 38.55 -23.67 12.85
C THR A 1085 39.52 -22.72 12.13
N SER A 1086 39.94 -21.63 12.77
CA SER A 1086 40.87 -20.64 12.22
C SER A 1086 42.32 -21.14 12.16
N LEU A 1087 42.68 -22.27 12.77
CA LEU A 1087 44.06 -22.75 12.80
C LEU A 1087 44.64 -22.99 11.40
N ILE A 1088 43.81 -23.50 10.47
CA ILE A 1088 44.23 -23.76 9.08
C ILE A 1088 44.53 -22.45 8.34
N GLU A 1089 43.75 -21.40 8.60
CA GLU A 1089 43.97 -20.05 8.03
C GLU A 1089 45.13 -19.32 8.70
N THR A 1090 45.36 -19.57 9.99
CA THR A 1090 46.34 -18.84 10.80
C THR A 1090 47.75 -19.43 10.69
N PHE A 1091 47.86 -20.76 10.58
CA PHE A 1091 49.14 -21.49 10.53
C PHE A 1091 49.27 -22.29 9.24
N THR A 1092 49.08 -21.63 8.09
CA THR A 1092 49.11 -22.28 6.76
C THR A 1092 50.35 -23.14 6.53
N ASP A 1093 51.50 -22.74 7.07
CA ASP A 1093 52.79 -23.41 6.88
C ASP A 1093 52.92 -24.71 7.71
N LEU A 1094 51.98 -24.97 8.63
CA LEU A 1094 51.93 -26.18 9.47
C LEU A 1094 50.90 -27.19 8.96
N PHE A 1095 50.13 -26.86 7.92
CA PHE A 1095 49.09 -27.69 7.31
C PHE A 1095 49.43 -27.97 5.83
N PHE A 1096 49.74 -29.23 5.51
CA PHE A 1096 50.28 -29.61 4.21
C PHE A 1096 49.20 -30.21 3.29
N ASP A 1097 49.30 -30.00 1.97
CA ASP A 1097 48.40 -30.66 0.99
C ASP A 1097 48.72 -32.15 0.83
N ASP A 1098 50.01 -32.49 0.77
CA ASP A 1098 50.53 -33.85 0.70
C ASP A 1098 51.24 -34.23 2.01
N LYS A 1099 51.26 -35.53 2.34
CA LYS A 1099 51.95 -36.03 3.53
C LYS A 1099 53.46 -35.77 3.40
N PRO A 1100 54.09 -35.00 4.30
CA PRO A 1100 55.54 -34.81 4.29
C PRO A 1100 56.30 -36.11 4.56
N ASP A 1101 57.47 -36.27 3.95
CA ASP A 1101 58.40 -37.38 4.17
C ASP A 1101 59.58 -36.92 5.04
N ASP A 1102 59.28 -36.56 6.30
CA ASP A 1102 60.23 -35.99 7.26
C ASP A 1102 60.44 -36.88 8.51
N GLY A 1103 59.97 -38.13 8.44
CA GLY A 1103 60.05 -39.10 9.54
C GLY A 1103 59.01 -38.92 10.65
N HIS A 1104 58.08 -37.97 10.53
CA HIS A 1104 56.97 -37.81 11.47
C HIS A 1104 55.67 -38.47 10.98
N GLU A 1105 54.79 -38.82 11.93
CA GLU A 1105 53.43 -39.26 11.62
C GLU A 1105 52.50 -38.05 11.44
N TYR A 1106 51.57 -38.16 10.49
CA TYR A 1106 50.60 -37.11 10.17
C TYR A 1106 49.18 -37.66 10.19
N ILE A 1107 48.26 -36.83 10.65
CA ILE A 1107 46.80 -37.01 10.50
C ILE A 1107 46.29 -36.07 9.42
N GLN A 1108 45.26 -36.49 8.70
CA GLN A 1108 44.48 -35.59 7.87
C GLN A 1108 43.53 -34.79 8.76
N VAL A 1109 43.35 -33.50 8.50
CA VAL A 1109 42.47 -32.60 9.23
C VAL A 1109 41.46 -32.02 8.26
N TYR A 1110 40.18 -32.23 8.54
CA TYR A 1110 39.08 -31.67 7.78
C TYR A 1110 38.63 -30.34 8.38
N GLY A 1111 38.64 -29.27 7.58
CA GLY A 1111 38.28 -27.93 8.03
C GLY A 1111 37.88 -27.00 6.89
N ARG A 1112 37.97 -25.69 7.12
CA ARG A 1112 37.64 -24.66 6.13
C ARG A 1112 38.82 -23.72 5.91
N LEU A 1113 39.04 -23.35 4.65
CA LEU A 1113 40.00 -22.34 4.22
C LEU A 1113 39.33 -21.49 3.14
N ASN A 1114 39.27 -20.16 3.31
CA ASN A 1114 38.64 -19.22 2.36
C ASN A 1114 37.16 -19.56 2.04
N GLY A 1115 36.44 -20.14 3.00
CA GLY A 1115 35.04 -20.55 2.83
C GLY A 1115 34.82 -21.88 2.11
N GLU A 1116 35.87 -22.54 1.61
CA GLU A 1116 35.80 -23.87 0.99
C GLU A 1116 36.24 -24.96 1.97
N ARG A 1117 35.74 -26.20 1.77
CA ARG A 1117 36.12 -27.35 2.60
C ARG A 1117 37.44 -27.93 2.10
N VAL A 1118 38.41 -28.08 2.99
CA VAL A 1118 39.74 -28.60 2.66
C VAL A 1118 40.15 -29.72 3.60
N CYS A 1119 41.02 -30.60 3.11
CA CYS A 1119 41.66 -31.66 3.87
C CYS A 1119 43.17 -31.42 3.83
N LYS A 1120 43.82 -31.28 4.99
CA LYS A 1120 45.25 -30.99 5.09
C LYS A 1120 45.93 -31.97 6.04
N TYR A 1121 47.19 -32.30 5.81
CA TYR A 1121 48.00 -33.09 6.74
C TYR A 1121 48.55 -32.21 7.87
N PHE A 1122 48.40 -32.69 9.10
CA PHE A 1122 48.88 -32.04 10.33
C PHE A 1122 49.61 -33.07 11.20
N ARG A 1123 50.68 -32.67 11.88
CA ARG A 1123 51.54 -33.61 12.60
C ARG A 1123 50.79 -34.27 13.77
N ARG A 1124 50.90 -35.59 13.88
CA ARG A 1124 50.09 -36.41 14.79
C ARG A 1124 50.34 -36.10 16.26
N ASP A 1125 51.58 -35.85 16.65
CA ASP A 1125 52.01 -35.62 18.04
C ASP A 1125 51.71 -34.20 18.54
N TRP A 1126 51.24 -33.30 17.66
CA TRP A 1126 50.77 -31.96 18.00
C TRP A 1126 49.31 -31.94 18.47
N VAL A 1127 48.56 -33.04 18.35
CA VAL A 1127 47.14 -33.14 18.77
C VAL A 1127 46.97 -34.26 19.80
N ASN A 1128 46.09 -34.03 20.79
CA ASN A 1128 45.71 -35.04 21.78
C ASN A 1128 45.04 -36.27 21.13
N ASN A 1129 44.92 -37.38 21.88
CA ASN A 1129 44.43 -38.67 21.36
C ASN A 1129 43.04 -39.05 21.91
N PRO A 1130 41.95 -38.37 21.53
CA PRO A 1130 40.62 -38.75 21.98
C PRO A 1130 40.13 -40.04 21.30
N PRO A 1131 39.18 -40.79 21.90
CA PRO A 1131 38.68 -42.07 21.37
C PRO A 1131 38.30 -42.08 19.88
N PRO A 1132 37.61 -41.07 19.32
CA PRO A 1132 37.24 -41.08 17.90
C PRO A 1132 38.42 -40.85 16.95
N LEU A 1133 39.61 -40.38 17.39
CA LEU A 1133 40.68 -39.95 16.48
C LEU A 1133 41.11 -41.06 15.50
N THR A 1134 41.30 -42.28 15.98
CA THR A 1134 41.81 -43.43 15.21
C THR A 1134 40.74 -44.48 14.89
N LYS A 1135 39.46 -44.17 15.10
CA LYS A 1135 38.32 -45.07 14.85
C LYS A 1135 37.45 -44.53 13.71
N PHE A 1136 36.55 -45.35 13.19
CA PHE A 1136 35.50 -44.88 12.29
C PHE A 1136 34.51 -44.02 13.07
N LYS A 1137 34.08 -42.89 12.49
CA LYS A 1137 33.07 -42.00 13.08
C LYS A 1137 32.19 -41.39 12.00
N VAL A 1138 31.03 -40.90 12.43
CA VAL A 1138 30.16 -40.05 11.62
C VAL A 1138 30.39 -38.59 12.01
N ILE A 1139 30.64 -37.72 11.03
CA ILE A 1139 30.86 -36.29 11.26
C ILE A 1139 29.59 -35.52 10.93
N VAL A 1140 29.16 -34.63 11.83
CA VAL A 1140 27.93 -33.83 11.67
C VAL A 1140 28.24 -32.34 11.91
N PRO A 1141 27.71 -31.39 11.12
CA PRO A 1141 27.90 -29.96 11.38
C PRO A 1141 27.33 -29.53 12.74
N GLU A 1142 28.06 -28.69 13.49
CA GLU A 1142 27.59 -28.14 14.77
C GLU A 1142 26.48 -27.09 14.58
N SER A 1143 26.58 -26.31 13.49
CA SER A 1143 25.63 -25.26 13.12
C SER A 1143 25.00 -25.61 11.78
N ASN A 1144 23.68 -25.79 11.72
CA ASN A 1144 23.01 -26.16 10.46
C ASN A 1144 21.73 -25.33 10.24
N GLY A 1145 21.72 -24.54 9.16
CA GLY A 1145 20.56 -23.76 8.72
C GLY A 1145 19.86 -24.31 7.46
N SER A 1146 20.44 -25.32 6.79
CA SER A 1146 19.95 -25.84 5.50
C SER A 1146 19.53 -27.32 5.51
N GLY A 1147 19.75 -28.05 6.61
CA GLY A 1147 19.22 -29.40 6.79
C GLY A 1147 20.02 -30.52 6.12
N ALA A 1148 21.15 -30.26 5.46
CA ALA A 1148 22.05 -31.31 4.99
C ALA A 1148 22.77 -31.95 6.20
N LEU A 1149 22.45 -33.20 6.51
CA LEU A 1149 23.09 -34.04 7.51
C LEU A 1149 23.72 -35.25 6.78
N GLY A 1150 25.00 -35.52 7.06
CA GLY A 1150 25.61 -36.81 6.75
C GLY A 1150 26.13 -36.98 5.32
N GLU A 1151 27.23 -36.28 5.00
CA GLU A 1151 28.20 -36.85 4.06
C GLU A 1151 29.59 -36.92 4.71
N VAL A 1152 30.25 -38.04 4.42
CA VAL A 1152 31.59 -38.52 4.80
C VAL A 1152 31.63 -39.42 6.06
N VAL A 1153 31.76 -40.72 5.80
CA VAL A 1153 32.29 -41.73 6.75
C VAL A 1153 33.81 -41.72 6.62
N SER A 1154 34.55 -41.56 7.73
CA SER A 1154 36.02 -41.51 7.70
C SER A 1154 36.69 -42.71 8.39
N THR A 1155 37.74 -43.23 7.75
CA THR A 1155 38.66 -44.30 8.19
C THR A 1155 39.72 -43.72 9.16
N PRO A 1156 40.68 -44.50 9.72
CA PRO A 1156 41.46 -44.08 10.88
C PRO A 1156 42.62 -43.12 10.53
N LEU A 1157 42.34 -41.99 9.87
CA LEU A 1157 43.34 -40.98 9.53
C LEU A 1157 42.83 -39.52 9.62
N VAL A 1158 41.56 -39.25 9.97
CA VAL A 1158 40.97 -37.89 9.91
C VAL A 1158 40.63 -37.31 11.29
N GLY A 1159 41.25 -36.20 11.67
CA GLY A 1159 40.82 -35.24 12.70
C GLY A 1159 39.94 -34.13 12.10
N SER A 1160 39.13 -33.44 12.90
CA SER A 1160 38.24 -32.36 12.42
C SER A 1160 38.41 -31.09 13.25
N THR A 1161 38.35 -29.92 12.61
CA THR A 1161 38.31 -28.64 13.33
C THR A 1161 36.94 -28.38 13.96
N GLU A 1162 36.84 -27.32 14.78
CA GLU A 1162 35.68 -26.96 15.59
C GLU A 1162 34.32 -26.75 14.87
N THR A 1163 34.26 -26.88 13.55
CA THR A 1163 33.04 -26.73 12.74
C THR A 1163 32.10 -27.95 12.86
N PHE A 1164 32.59 -29.06 13.40
CA PHE A 1164 31.88 -30.34 13.41
C PHE A 1164 31.84 -31.02 14.80
N ILE A 1165 30.83 -31.87 15.00
CA ILE A 1165 30.77 -32.84 16.08
C ILE A 1165 31.06 -34.24 15.52
N SER A 1166 31.66 -35.11 16.33
CA SER A 1166 31.93 -36.51 15.97
C SER A 1166 30.96 -37.44 16.67
N VAL A 1167 30.43 -38.43 15.96
CA VAL A 1167 29.49 -39.42 16.52
C VAL A 1167 30.08 -40.82 16.37
N GLY A 1168 30.26 -41.49 17.52
CA GLY A 1168 30.80 -42.84 17.63
C GLY A 1168 32.33 -42.93 17.53
N ALA A 1169 32.82 -44.11 17.89
CA ALA A 1169 34.22 -44.53 17.78
C ALA A 1169 34.25 -46.02 17.39
N PHE A 1170 33.82 -46.30 16.16
CA PHE A 1170 33.54 -47.65 15.65
C PHE A 1170 34.79 -48.36 15.13
N ASP A 1171 34.84 -49.67 15.31
CA ASP A 1171 35.95 -50.51 14.86
C ASP A 1171 35.83 -50.86 13.38
N THR A 1172 34.60 -50.93 12.87
CA THR A 1172 34.31 -51.29 11.49
C THR A 1172 33.62 -50.16 10.73
N LEU A 1173 33.85 -50.11 9.41
CA LEU A 1173 33.14 -49.20 8.51
C LEU A 1173 31.62 -49.47 8.53
N ALA A 1174 31.23 -50.75 8.65
CA ALA A 1174 29.84 -51.18 8.67
C ALA A 1174 29.06 -50.61 9.86
N GLU A 1175 29.64 -50.62 11.07
CA GLU A 1175 29.06 -50.00 12.26
C GLU A 1175 28.87 -48.48 12.09
N ALA A 1176 29.86 -47.79 11.52
CA ALA A 1176 29.75 -46.37 11.24
C ALA A 1176 28.69 -46.06 10.18
N GLN A 1177 28.54 -46.91 9.17
CA GLN A 1177 27.48 -46.80 8.17
C GLN A 1177 26.08 -47.04 8.77
N ALA A 1178 25.95 -48.02 9.67
CA ALA A 1178 24.72 -48.27 10.41
C ALA A 1178 24.33 -47.06 11.29
N CYS A 1179 25.28 -46.48 12.02
CA CYS A 1179 25.07 -45.25 12.78
C CYS A 1179 24.68 -44.08 11.88
N MET A 1180 25.30 -43.94 10.71
CA MET A 1180 24.94 -42.92 9.73
C MET A 1180 23.51 -43.09 9.22
N LEU A 1181 23.08 -44.31 8.91
CA LEU A 1181 21.69 -44.63 8.53
C LEU A 1181 20.71 -44.27 9.65
N TYR A 1182 21.06 -44.57 10.90
CA TYR A 1182 20.25 -44.19 12.06
C TYR A 1182 20.09 -42.67 12.18
N ILE A 1183 21.17 -41.89 12.03
CA ILE A 1183 21.11 -40.43 12.06
C ILE A 1183 20.25 -39.85 10.92
N LYS A 1184 20.24 -40.49 9.74
CA LYS A 1184 19.42 -40.10 8.60
C LYS A 1184 17.93 -40.47 8.75
N SER A 1185 17.61 -41.47 9.57
CA SER A 1185 16.24 -41.92 9.84
C SER A 1185 15.33 -40.76 10.26
N LYS A 1186 14.06 -40.81 9.87
CA LYS A 1186 13.07 -39.82 10.32
C LYS A 1186 12.82 -39.96 11.82
N PHE A 1187 12.84 -41.18 12.36
CA PHE A 1187 12.70 -41.46 13.78
C PHE A 1187 13.73 -40.72 14.64
N ALA A 1188 15.02 -40.88 14.37
CA ALA A 1188 16.07 -40.24 15.16
C ALA A 1188 16.02 -38.71 15.06
N ARG A 1189 15.67 -38.18 13.87
CA ARG A 1189 15.56 -36.74 13.64
C ARG A 1189 14.32 -36.12 14.28
N ALA A 1190 13.21 -36.85 14.37
CA ALA A 1190 12.03 -36.43 15.13
C ALA A 1190 12.38 -36.25 16.61
N LEU A 1191 13.07 -37.22 17.21
CA LEU A 1191 13.53 -37.16 18.61
C LEU A 1191 14.62 -36.11 18.85
N LEU A 1192 15.54 -35.91 17.91
CA LEU A 1192 16.51 -34.81 17.97
C LEU A 1192 15.80 -33.44 17.97
N GLY A 1193 14.72 -33.32 17.21
CA GLY A 1193 13.88 -32.11 17.13
C GLY A 1193 13.27 -31.67 18.45
N VAL A 1194 13.17 -32.57 19.45
CA VAL A 1194 12.66 -32.26 20.80
C VAL A 1194 13.51 -31.20 21.50
N LEU A 1195 14.84 -31.35 21.48
CA LEU A 1195 15.76 -30.43 22.17
C LEU A 1195 16.46 -29.46 21.22
N LYS A 1196 16.51 -29.77 19.92
CA LYS A 1196 17.18 -28.94 18.91
C LYS A 1196 16.25 -27.85 18.35
N VAL A 1197 15.92 -26.85 19.19
CA VAL A 1197 15.06 -25.71 18.83
C VAL A 1197 15.80 -24.51 18.20
N THR A 1198 17.13 -24.58 18.10
CA THR A 1198 17.97 -23.55 17.45
C THR A 1198 18.93 -24.20 16.46
N GLN A 1199 19.67 -23.39 15.69
CA GLN A 1199 20.65 -23.89 14.71
C GLN A 1199 21.84 -24.65 15.35
N HIS A 1200 22.05 -24.49 16.67
CA HIS A 1200 23.11 -25.16 17.41
C HIS A 1200 22.76 -26.63 17.72
N ASN A 1201 23.74 -27.53 17.57
CA ASN A 1201 23.58 -28.98 17.72
C ASN A 1201 24.59 -29.61 18.73
N PRO A 1202 24.65 -29.16 20.00
CA PRO A 1202 25.58 -29.72 20.98
C PRO A 1202 25.21 -31.16 21.39
N PRO A 1203 26.11 -31.95 22.00
CA PRO A 1203 25.81 -33.32 22.45
C PRO A 1203 24.52 -33.43 23.29
N ALA A 1204 24.24 -32.42 24.13
CA ALA A 1204 23.05 -32.38 24.97
C ALA A 1204 21.71 -32.46 24.19
N THR A 1205 21.65 -32.01 22.92
CA THR A 1205 20.42 -32.11 22.12
C THR A 1205 20.08 -33.55 21.72
N TRP A 1206 21.06 -34.46 21.76
CA TRP A 1206 20.88 -35.88 21.43
C TRP A 1206 20.45 -36.73 22.63
N SER A 1207 20.27 -36.13 23.81
CA SER A 1207 19.98 -36.86 25.06
C SER A 1207 18.61 -37.54 25.10
N LYS A 1208 17.72 -37.23 24.16
CA LYS A 1208 16.40 -37.88 24.00
C LYS A 1208 16.33 -38.89 22.85
N VAL A 1209 17.42 -39.03 22.09
CA VAL A 1209 17.54 -40.02 21.03
C VAL A 1209 18.08 -41.32 21.65
N PRO A 1210 17.48 -42.49 21.43
CA PRO A 1210 17.94 -43.74 22.03
C PRO A 1210 19.16 -44.32 21.30
N LEU A 1211 20.18 -44.72 22.06
CA LEU A 1211 21.32 -45.45 21.53
C LEU A 1211 20.87 -46.82 20.98
N GLN A 1212 21.35 -47.18 19.79
CA GLN A 1212 21.11 -48.48 19.16
C GLN A 1212 22.39 -49.30 19.14
N ASP A 1213 22.24 -50.63 19.05
CA ASP A 1213 23.35 -51.51 18.69
C ASP A 1213 23.61 -51.39 17.17
N PHE A 1214 24.83 -51.00 16.80
CA PHE A 1214 25.26 -50.85 15.40
C PHE A 1214 26.12 -52.03 14.92
N THR A 1215 26.35 -53.02 15.78
CA THR A 1215 27.14 -54.21 15.46
C THR A 1215 26.32 -55.22 14.66
N SER A 1216 26.98 -56.29 14.21
CA SER A 1216 26.30 -57.42 13.54
C SER A 1216 25.29 -58.17 14.41
N ALA A 1217 25.28 -57.93 15.74
CA ALA A 1217 24.31 -58.52 16.67
C ALA A 1217 23.03 -57.68 16.84
N SER A 1218 22.91 -56.56 16.12
CA SER A 1218 21.77 -55.65 16.22
C SER A 1218 20.43 -56.33 15.92
N ASP A 1219 19.39 -55.91 16.65
CA ASP A 1219 18.00 -56.26 16.37
C ASP A 1219 17.41 -55.48 15.18
N ILE A 1220 18.12 -54.47 14.68
CA ILE A 1220 17.77 -53.70 13.48
C ILE A 1220 18.62 -54.17 12.30
N ASN A 1221 17.97 -54.48 11.18
CA ASN A 1221 18.66 -54.77 9.94
C ASN A 1221 19.18 -53.48 9.28
N TRP A 1222 20.41 -53.10 9.60
CA TRP A 1222 21.11 -51.93 9.04
C TRP A 1222 21.50 -52.07 7.56
N SER A 1223 21.37 -53.26 6.96
CA SER A 1223 21.59 -53.43 5.51
C SER A 1223 20.38 -53.00 4.66
N ALA A 1224 19.25 -52.69 5.29
CA ALA A 1224 18.04 -52.22 4.62
C ALA A 1224 18.07 -50.71 4.32
N GLY A 1225 17.23 -50.25 3.38
CA GLY A 1225 17.09 -48.82 3.07
C GLY A 1225 16.48 -48.02 4.23
N ILE A 1226 16.69 -46.69 4.24
CA ILE A 1226 16.29 -45.79 5.34
C ILE A 1226 14.81 -45.96 5.74
N ALA A 1227 13.90 -46.05 4.78
CA ALA A 1227 12.46 -46.24 5.07
C ALA A 1227 12.15 -47.57 5.77
N ALA A 1228 12.89 -48.63 5.44
CA ALA A 1228 12.74 -49.93 6.10
C ALA A 1228 13.37 -49.93 7.50
N VAL A 1229 14.42 -49.14 7.72
CA VAL A 1229 15.00 -48.89 9.06
C VAL A 1229 14.01 -48.10 9.92
N ASP A 1230 13.40 -47.03 9.39
CA ASP A 1230 12.36 -46.27 10.09
C ASP A 1230 11.18 -47.18 10.50
N ALA A 1231 10.68 -48.04 9.61
CA ALA A 1231 9.62 -48.99 9.93
C ALA A 1231 10.00 -49.97 11.05
N GLN A 1232 11.25 -50.46 11.07
CA GLN A 1232 11.76 -51.31 12.15
C GLN A 1232 11.84 -50.56 13.48
N LEU A 1233 12.28 -49.30 13.48
CA LEU A 1233 12.34 -48.45 14.66
C LEU A 1233 10.93 -48.13 15.21
N TYR A 1234 9.97 -47.83 14.34
CA TYR A 1234 8.58 -47.59 14.74
C TYR A 1234 7.98 -48.82 15.43
N ALA A 1235 8.23 -50.01 14.88
CA ALA A 1235 7.78 -51.27 15.48
C ALA A 1235 8.48 -51.54 16.82
N LYS A 1236 9.81 -51.34 16.90
CA LYS A 1236 10.61 -51.56 18.11
C LYS A 1236 10.12 -50.73 19.30
N TYR A 1237 9.70 -49.49 19.06
CA TYR A 1237 9.23 -48.58 20.11
C TYR A 1237 7.69 -48.51 20.25
N GLY A 1238 6.95 -49.37 19.54
CA GLY A 1238 5.49 -49.46 19.67
C GLY A 1238 4.75 -48.17 19.29
N LEU A 1239 5.18 -47.51 18.21
CA LEU A 1239 4.49 -46.32 17.70
C LEU A 1239 3.15 -46.69 17.05
N THR A 1240 2.14 -45.88 17.32
CA THR A 1240 0.80 -45.94 16.73
C THR A 1240 0.80 -45.33 15.33
N ALA A 1241 -0.24 -45.60 14.54
CA ALA A 1241 -0.38 -45.02 13.21
C ALA A 1241 -0.34 -43.48 13.22
N ALA A 1242 -1.00 -42.83 14.19
CA ALA A 1242 -1.00 -41.37 14.31
C ALA A 1242 0.41 -40.79 14.60
N GLU A 1243 1.20 -41.46 15.44
CA GLU A 1243 2.57 -41.06 15.74
C GLU A 1243 3.50 -41.26 14.53
N ILE A 1244 3.30 -42.35 13.77
CA ILE A 1244 4.04 -42.62 12.53
C ILE A 1244 3.70 -41.56 11.49
N ASP A 1245 2.41 -41.30 11.24
CA ASP A 1245 1.94 -40.29 10.29
C ASP A 1245 2.50 -38.91 10.64
N PHE A 1246 2.53 -38.54 11.93
CA PHE A 1246 3.14 -37.31 12.41
C PHE A 1246 4.62 -37.21 12.04
N ILE A 1247 5.42 -38.25 12.27
CA ILE A 1247 6.84 -38.27 11.89
C ILE A 1247 6.98 -38.16 10.36
N GLU A 1248 6.20 -38.94 9.62
CA GLU A 1248 6.28 -39.01 8.16
C GLU A 1248 5.92 -37.68 7.48
N SER A 1249 4.94 -36.95 8.01
CA SER A 1249 4.49 -35.66 7.47
C SER A 1249 5.37 -34.47 7.89
N ASN A 1250 6.01 -34.52 9.06
CA ASN A 1250 6.76 -33.39 9.62
C ASN A 1250 8.28 -33.50 9.41
N VAL A 1251 8.81 -34.69 9.14
CA VAL A 1251 10.24 -34.91 8.91
C VAL A 1251 10.47 -35.31 7.46
N ARG A 1252 11.17 -34.44 6.70
CA ARG A 1252 11.52 -34.72 5.30
C ARG A 1252 12.45 -35.94 5.20
N ALA A 1253 12.23 -36.78 4.19
CA ALA A 1253 13.16 -37.86 3.87
C ALA A 1253 14.53 -37.29 3.48
N MET A 1254 15.58 -38.05 3.77
CA MET A 1254 16.94 -37.76 3.30
C MET A 1254 17.35 -38.87 2.35
N ASP A 1255 18.07 -38.50 1.29
CA ASP A 1255 18.63 -39.45 0.32
C ASP A 1255 19.91 -40.13 0.85
#